data_AF-A0A5N5EW06-F1
#
_entry.id   AF-A0A5N5EW06-F1
#
_cell.length_a   1.000
_cell.length_b   1.000
_cell.length_c   1.000
_cell.angle_alpha   90.00
_cell.angle_beta   90.00
_cell.angle_gamma   90.00
#
_symmetry.space_group_name_H-M   'P 1'
#
loop_
_entity.id
_entity.type
_entity.pdbx_description
1 polymer ?
#
loop_
_entity_poly.entity_id
_entity_poly.type
_entity_poly.pdbx_seq_one_letter_code
_entity_poly.pdbx_strand_id
1 'polypeptide(L)'
;MEEKNLPRFREGTRNVIALGTIPLATIEKFTEIVVKNQPTPRQSEKTPSRQLLQVIGKDMRTIVFGFRPETREAIFDALSRCTKPTSLWDLYAFVSGPSKFGNTNPKVRLLNEYLRLLGKGSSRASMNMIEDGSFTFSNDFWRISSINSSYIMCQSYPFALMVPKSITDEEVLQASNFRARGRLPVVTWCDPETGAVLARSSQPLVGLMMNMRSNTDEKIVAALCTQLAGTTVKRRKLYIADARPRKNALANGAMGGGSESSSHYSQSEIVFFGIDNIHAMRESFARLRDYLNTHGASSDGRSSFLRHGGWTWGGGNLSSMSASVSTLGDSGWLIHVQSVLAGSAWIAARVALESASVLVHCSDGWDRTTQLISLANLLLDPYYRTLTGFQALIEKDWLAFGHPFADRVGMPAVTGSGNTPSELTRQASAPVLQSSPSRHSSVSQAPTSHAQNSNDYSPIFLQWVDCVSQLLRMYPFAFEFSSAFLVDLLDSVLSCRFGNFLCNSERERQQCGVPDACGCMWAYFADLRASQGSSHVHYNYFYDPLKHDGPLLPPAAALAPTLWPQFHLRWACPLEAQVGGVEAQFRQMDVKFSELQKEKEMAERKAKEIATLMESLTAELQNEKQRASRESDAIKRAVQSLGCKVHFSNSGDCAVDIESSQFASSQKLPYYLKREADGTMQRDEKSDLSFQSQLWQMTMLPSTQLASDVMLDRGAAVAHRCAQVASFQATTRHLSFYIAYEIPY
;
A
#
# COMPACT_ATOMS: atom_id res chain seq x y z
N MET A 1 29.44 -11.99 26.13
CA MET A 1 30.48 -13.03 26.30
C MET A 1 29.78 -14.37 26.05
N GLU A 2 30.22 -15.23 25.15
CA GLU A 2 31.44 -15.18 24.32
C GLU A 2 31.14 -14.74 22.87
N GLU A 3 32.10 -14.07 22.21
CA GLU A 3 32.01 -13.67 20.80
C GLU A 3 33.40 -13.80 20.14
N LYS A 4 33.91 -15.04 20.05
CA LYS A 4 35.21 -15.34 19.44
C LYS A 4 35.16 -16.67 18.69
N ASN A 5 35.02 -16.60 17.37
CA ASN A 5 35.64 -17.48 16.33
C ASN A 5 34.84 -17.50 15.02
N LEU A 6 34.64 -16.35 14.38
CA LEU A 6 34.43 -16.33 12.93
C LEU A 6 35.79 -16.45 12.21
N PRO A 7 35.92 -17.28 11.17
CA PRO A 7 37.15 -17.34 10.37
C PRO A 7 37.33 -16.04 9.58
N ARG A 8 38.57 -15.54 9.49
CA ARG A 8 38.92 -14.41 8.63
C ARG A 8 38.68 -14.78 7.16
N PHE A 9 37.59 -14.28 6.59
CA PHE A 9 37.47 -14.18 5.13
C PHE A 9 38.55 -13.22 4.61
N ARG A 10 39.15 -13.55 3.46
CA ARG A 10 40.18 -12.69 2.85
C ARG A 10 39.57 -11.36 2.40
N GLU A 11 40.38 -10.30 2.49
CA GLU A 11 39.99 -8.96 2.07
C GLU A 11 39.65 -8.88 0.57
N GLY A 12 38.82 -7.89 0.24
CA GLY A 12 37.92 -7.95 -0.91
C GLY A 12 36.47 -7.90 -0.41
N THR A 13 36.10 -6.74 0.13
CA THR A 13 34.85 -6.46 0.85
C THR A 13 33.62 -6.64 -0.04
N ARG A 14 33.10 -7.87 -0.07
CA ARG A 14 31.80 -8.17 -0.67
C ARG A 14 30.71 -7.68 0.28
N ASN A 15 29.86 -6.77 -0.19
CA ASN A 15 28.71 -6.32 0.57
C ASN A 15 27.82 -7.53 0.92
N VAL A 16 27.69 -7.82 2.21
CA VAL A 16 26.86 -8.93 2.70
C VAL A 16 25.39 -8.49 2.58
N ILE A 17 24.73 -8.90 1.49
CA ILE A 17 23.31 -8.64 1.29
C ILE A 17 22.53 -9.46 2.33
N ALA A 18 21.88 -8.78 3.27
CA ALA A 18 20.98 -9.42 4.22
C ALA A 18 19.71 -9.89 3.47
N LEU A 19 19.60 -11.20 3.21
CA LEU A 19 18.49 -11.82 2.47
C LEU A 19 17.13 -11.81 3.21
N GLY A 20 17.07 -11.18 4.38
CA GLY A 20 15.90 -11.08 5.24
C GLY A 20 15.47 -12.41 5.85
N THR A 21 14.31 -12.40 6.50
CA THR A 21 13.61 -13.64 6.92
C THR A 21 12.70 -14.12 5.78
N ILE A 22 12.47 -15.43 5.71
CA ILE A 22 11.50 -16.07 4.80
C ILE A 22 10.46 -16.79 5.65
N PRO A 23 9.15 -16.44 5.58
CA PRO A 23 8.11 -17.24 6.22
C PRO A 23 7.98 -18.60 5.53
N LEU A 24 7.91 -19.69 6.29
CA LEU A 24 7.94 -21.06 5.75
C LEU A 24 6.85 -21.35 4.71
N ALA A 25 5.68 -20.69 4.83
CA ALA A 25 4.57 -20.83 3.89
C ALA A 25 4.81 -20.16 2.51
N THR A 26 5.81 -19.27 2.39
CA THR A 26 6.20 -18.71 1.08
C THR A 26 7.09 -19.66 0.29
N ILE A 27 7.65 -20.71 0.89
CA ILE A 27 8.45 -21.71 0.17
C ILE A 27 7.51 -22.54 -0.72
N GLU A 28 7.74 -22.49 -2.03
CA GLU A 28 6.98 -23.26 -3.03
C GLU A 28 7.61 -24.63 -3.24
N LYS A 29 8.94 -24.65 -3.36
CA LYS A 29 9.74 -25.83 -3.70
C LYS A 29 11.13 -25.69 -3.12
N PHE A 30 11.72 -26.80 -2.72
CA PHE A 30 13.15 -26.90 -2.46
C PHE A 30 13.69 -28.20 -3.09
N THR A 31 14.94 -28.17 -3.53
CA THR A 31 15.57 -29.27 -4.27
C THR A 31 17.03 -29.41 -3.92
N GLU A 32 17.44 -30.65 -3.68
CA GLU A 32 18.83 -31.02 -3.45
C GLU A 32 19.63 -31.00 -4.76
N ILE A 33 20.85 -30.47 -4.71
CA ILE A 33 21.77 -30.44 -5.85
C ILE A 33 23.15 -30.88 -5.36
N VAL A 34 23.66 -31.99 -5.89
CA VAL A 34 24.99 -32.52 -5.55
C VAL A 34 25.98 -32.18 -6.65
N VAL A 35 26.79 -31.14 -6.43
CA VAL A 35 27.84 -30.75 -7.40
C VAL A 35 29.09 -31.61 -7.15
N LYS A 36 29.33 -32.54 -8.07
CA LYS A 36 30.60 -33.27 -8.16
C LYS A 36 31.63 -32.39 -8.89
N ASN A 37 32.71 -32.02 -8.22
CA ASN A 37 33.83 -31.33 -8.87
C ASN A 37 34.51 -32.30 -9.86
N GLN A 38 34.83 -31.85 -11.07
CA GLN A 38 35.78 -32.56 -11.92
C GLN A 38 37.20 -32.40 -11.36
N PRO A 39 38.01 -33.46 -11.28
CA PRO A 39 39.39 -33.37 -10.80
C PRO A 39 40.27 -32.64 -11.82
N THR A 40 40.88 -31.53 -11.43
CA THR A 40 41.93 -30.88 -12.24
C THR A 40 43.23 -31.67 -12.14
N PRO A 41 44.04 -31.83 -13.22
CA PRO A 41 45.10 -32.86 -13.26
C PRO A 41 46.34 -32.65 -12.37
N ARG A 42 46.31 -31.74 -11.38
CA ARG A 42 47.49 -31.32 -10.60
C ARG A 42 47.26 -31.07 -9.09
N GLN A 43 46.12 -31.44 -8.52
CA GLN A 43 45.92 -31.40 -7.06
C GLN A 43 45.27 -32.71 -6.56
N SER A 44 45.98 -33.43 -5.70
CA SER A 44 45.60 -34.76 -5.19
C SER A 44 44.75 -34.73 -3.91
N GLU A 45 44.03 -33.63 -3.66
CA GLU A 45 43.07 -33.54 -2.56
C GLU A 45 41.65 -33.84 -3.06
N LYS A 46 40.97 -34.80 -2.40
CA LYS A 46 39.54 -35.06 -2.63
C LYS A 46 38.72 -33.89 -2.10
N THR A 47 38.53 -32.85 -2.90
CA THR A 47 37.64 -31.74 -2.55
C THR A 47 36.23 -32.31 -2.32
N PRO A 48 35.59 -32.11 -1.17
CA PRO A 48 34.28 -32.67 -0.90
C PRO A 48 33.25 -32.16 -1.90
N SER A 49 32.33 -33.04 -2.34
CA SER A 49 31.22 -32.66 -3.20
C SER A 49 30.39 -31.58 -2.52
N ARG A 50 30.08 -30.50 -3.24
CA ARG A 50 29.24 -29.43 -2.71
C ARG A 50 27.80 -29.91 -2.68
N GLN A 51 27.35 -30.28 -1.49
CA GLN A 51 25.94 -30.46 -1.20
C GLN A 51 25.27 -29.09 -1.16
N LEU A 52 24.36 -28.83 -2.10
CA LEU A 52 23.58 -27.61 -2.18
C LEU A 52 22.09 -27.91 -1.96
N LEU A 53 21.37 -26.95 -1.40
CA LEU A 53 19.92 -26.93 -1.31
C LEU A 53 19.40 -25.65 -1.95
N GLN A 54 18.72 -25.78 -3.07
CA GLN A 54 17.98 -24.67 -3.67
C GLN A 54 16.61 -24.57 -3.00
N VAL A 55 16.21 -23.37 -2.59
CA VAL A 55 14.88 -23.02 -2.06
C VAL A 55 14.28 -21.95 -2.97
N ILE A 56 13.06 -22.18 -3.42
CA ILE A 56 12.32 -21.32 -4.36
C ILE A 56 11.04 -20.84 -3.65
N GLY A 57 10.87 -19.53 -3.58
CA GLY A 57 9.73 -18.86 -2.98
C GLY A 57 8.65 -18.49 -3.99
N LYS A 58 7.41 -18.42 -3.49
CA LYS A 58 6.25 -17.76 -4.10
C LYS A 58 6.43 -16.23 -4.15
N ASP A 59 7.37 -15.70 -3.37
CA ASP A 59 7.65 -14.27 -3.16
C ASP A 59 8.78 -13.71 -4.06
N MET A 60 9.11 -14.45 -5.12
CA MET A 60 10.22 -14.22 -6.07
C MET A 60 11.65 -14.51 -5.57
N ARG A 61 11.86 -15.06 -4.36
CA ARG A 61 13.21 -15.48 -3.93
C ARG A 61 13.62 -16.82 -4.54
N THR A 62 14.87 -16.91 -4.97
CA THR A 62 15.59 -18.17 -5.17
C THR A 62 16.88 -18.11 -4.38
N ILE A 63 17.07 -19.01 -3.41
CA ILE A 63 18.25 -19.04 -2.55
C ILE A 63 18.91 -20.42 -2.64
N VAL A 64 20.25 -20.46 -2.70
CA VAL A 64 21.01 -21.71 -2.72
C VAL A 64 21.91 -21.76 -1.49
N PHE A 65 21.55 -22.63 -0.54
CA PHE A 65 22.35 -22.90 0.65
C PHE A 65 23.44 -23.93 0.32
N GLY A 66 24.68 -23.68 0.74
CA GLY A 66 25.78 -24.64 0.62
C GLY A 66 26.10 -25.25 1.99
N PHE A 67 26.04 -26.58 2.09
CA PHE A 67 26.17 -27.30 3.35
C PHE A 67 27.48 -28.08 3.49
N ARG A 68 27.87 -28.34 4.74
CA ARG A 68 28.81 -29.42 5.09
C ARG A 68 28.06 -30.76 5.06
N PRO A 69 28.74 -31.90 4.81
CA PRO A 69 28.08 -33.14 4.37
C PRO A 69 27.00 -33.73 5.29
N GLU A 70 26.97 -33.37 6.57
CA GLU A 70 26.11 -33.96 7.60
C GLU A 70 24.89 -33.07 7.94
N THR A 71 24.96 -31.75 7.71
CA THR A 71 23.96 -30.80 8.23
C THR A 71 22.74 -30.63 7.30
N ARG A 72 22.89 -30.97 6.02
CA ARG A 72 21.86 -30.75 4.99
C ARG A 72 20.59 -31.55 5.26
N GLU A 73 20.71 -32.83 5.58
CA GLU A 73 19.59 -33.78 5.58
C GLU A 73 18.60 -33.46 6.71
N ALA A 74 19.11 -33.18 7.91
CA ALA A 74 18.29 -32.68 9.02
C ALA A 74 17.53 -31.38 8.70
N ILE A 75 18.09 -30.50 7.86
CA ILE A 75 17.45 -29.25 7.42
C ILE A 75 16.44 -29.52 6.30
N PHE A 76 16.74 -30.41 5.35
CA PHE A 76 15.81 -30.84 4.31
C PHE A 76 14.56 -31.51 4.92
N ASP A 77 14.75 -32.35 5.93
CA ASP A 77 13.67 -33.01 6.66
C ASP A 77 12.86 -32.02 7.51
N ALA A 78 13.52 -31.06 8.16
CA ALA A 78 12.85 -29.99 8.89
C ALA A 78 11.99 -29.11 7.96
N LEU A 79 12.51 -28.70 6.81
CA LEU A 79 11.75 -27.98 5.78
C LEU A 79 10.60 -28.84 5.25
N SER A 80 10.84 -30.13 4.97
CA SER A 80 9.80 -31.05 4.48
C SER A 80 8.61 -31.20 5.42
N ARG A 81 8.83 -31.14 6.74
CA ARG A 81 7.74 -31.07 7.73
C ARG A 81 7.11 -29.68 7.78
N CYS A 82 7.92 -28.62 7.87
CA CYS A 82 7.43 -27.28 8.22
C CYS A 82 6.90 -26.44 7.05
N THR A 83 7.20 -26.77 5.79
CA THR A 83 6.61 -26.11 4.61
C THR A 83 5.41 -26.85 4.01
N LYS A 84 5.09 -28.04 4.55
CA LYS A 84 3.92 -28.85 4.14
C LYS A 84 3.09 -29.23 5.38
N PRO A 85 2.50 -28.24 6.09
CA PRO A 85 1.59 -28.49 7.19
C PRO A 85 0.49 -29.49 6.77
N THR A 86 0.17 -30.43 7.67
CA THR A 86 -0.81 -31.50 7.43
C THR A 86 -2.25 -31.04 7.65
N SER A 87 -2.42 -30.03 8.50
CA SER A 87 -3.69 -29.45 8.94
C SER A 87 -3.66 -27.94 8.76
N LEU A 88 -4.83 -27.33 8.56
CA LEU A 88 -5.00 -25.88 8.59
C LEU A 88 -4.49 -25.30 9.93
N TRP A 89 -4.71 -26.03 11.03
CA TRP A 89 -4.33 -25.65 12.39
C TRP A 89 -2.82 -25.70 12.66
N ASP A 90 -2.02 -26.34 11.79
CA ASP A 90 -0.56 -26.36 11.89
C ASP A 90 0.07 -25.03 11.43
N LEU A 91 -0.71 -24.13 10.80
CA LEU A 91 -0.24 -22.83 10.33
C LEU A 91 0.07 -21.87 11.48
N TYR A 92 1.10 -21.04 11.30
CA TYR A 92 1.53 -20.04 12.28
C TYR A 92 0.40 -19.12 12.75
N ALA A 93 -0.57 -18.79 11.90
CA ALA A 93 -1.75 -17.99 12.24
C ALA A 93 -2.57 -18.54 13.42
N PHE A 94 -2.54 -19.86 13.67
CA PHE A 94 -3.17 -20.51 14.83
C PHE A 94 -2.16 -20.85 15.93
N VAL A 95 -0.98 -21.37 15.55
CA VAL A 95 0.03 -21.85 16.51
C VAL A 95 0.71 -20.72 17.29
N SER A 96 0.70 -19.47 16.78
CA SER A 96 1.36 -18.32 17.41
C SER A 96 0.70 -17.80 18.70
N GLY A 97 -0.43 -18.39 19.13
CA GLY A 97 -1.19 -17.96 20.30
C GLY A 97 -2.12 -16.77 20.02
N PRO A 98 -2.85 -16.28 21.04
CA PRO A 98 -3.86 -15.24 20.87
C PRO A 98 -3.22 -13.94 20.36
N SER A 99 -3.64 -13.51 19.17
CA SER A 99 -3.05 -12.34 18.52
C SER A 99 -3.52 -11.02 19.13
N LYS A 100 -2.59 -10.10 19.41
CA LYS A 100 -2.96 -8.71 19.81
C LYS A 100 -3.71 -7.92 18.71
N PHE A 101 -3.75 -8.44 17.47
CA PHE A 101 -4.30 -7.77 16.30
C PHE A 101 -5.77 -8.15 16.04
N GLY A 102 -6.63 -7.95 17.03
CA GLY A 102 -8.08 -8.09 16.88
C GLY A 102 -8.68 -7.01 15.96
N ASN A 103 -9.83 -7.29 15.34
CA ASN A 103 -10.60 -6.32 14.57
C ASN A 103 -12.10 -6.69 14.66
N THR A 104 -12.96 -5.82 14.15
CA THR A 104 -14.38 -6.11 13.83
C THR A 104 -14.55 -7.45 13.09
N ASN A 105 -15.72 -8.08 13.23
CA ASN A 105 -16.03 -9.30 12.47
C ASN A 105 -16.10 -8.99 10.95
N PRO A 106 -15.59 -9.85 10.04
CA PRO A 106 -15.68 -9.65 8.60
C PRO A 106 -17.11 -9.39 8.09
N LYS A 107 -18.12 -10.05 8.65
CA LYS A 107 -19.52 -9.86 8.28
C LYS A 107 -20.03 -8.44 8.54
N VAL A 108 -19.58 -7.83 9.64
CA VAL A 108 -19.90 -6.44 9.99
C VAL A 108 -19.24 -5.47 8.99
N ARG A 109 -18.00 -5.75 8.54
CA ARG A 109 -17.36 -4.95 7.47
C ARG A 109 -18.13 -5.05 6.15
N LEU A 110 -18.55 -6.25 5.75
CA LEU A 110 -19.34 -6.44 4.53
C LEU A 110 -20.67 -5.67 4.56
N LEU A 111 -21.40 -5.73 5.68
CA LEU A 111 -22.66 -4.98 5.81
C LEU A 111 -22.45 -3.47 5.84
N ASN A 112 -21.38 -2.97 6.47
CA ASN A 112 -21.04 -1.53 6.41
C ASN A 112 -20.75 -1.08 4.96
N GLU A 113 -20.12 -1.92 4.15
CA GLU A 113 -19.89 -1.63 2.73
C GLU A 113 -21.19 -1.68 1.91
N TYR A 114 -22.08 -2.66 2.15
CA TYR A 114 -23.40 -2.67 1.52
C TYR A 114 -24.27 -1.49 1.96
N LEU A 115 -24.16 -1.03 3.21
CA LEU A 115 -24.81 0.18 3.70
C LEU A 115 -24.26 1.44 3.01
N ARG A 116 -22.94 1.55 2.80
CA ARG A 116 -22.31 2.62 2.01
C ARG A 116 -22.91 2.67 0.60
N LEU A 117 -22.91 1.54 -0.11
CA LEU A 117 -23.42 1.42 -1.48
C LEU A 117 -24.93 1.72 -1.59
N LEU A 118 -25.74 1.37 -0.57
CA LEU A 118 -27.17 1.74 -0.53
C LEU A 118 -27.44 3.22 -0.20
N GLY A 119 -26.42 4.06 -0.02
CA GLY A 119 -26.57 5.45 0.41
C GLY A 119 -26.89 5.61 1.91
N LYS A 120 -26.67 4.55 2.71
CA LYS A 120 -26.99 4.47 4.14
C LYS A 120 -25.74 4.43 5.04
N GLY A 121 -24.62 5.01 4.59
CA GLY A 121 -23.34 4.99 5.32
C GLY A 121 -23.35 5.61 6.73
N SER A 122 -24.40 6.38 7.08
CA SER A 122 -24.64 6.87 8.45
C SER A 122 -25.07 5.75 9.42
N SER A 123 -25.64 4.67 8.91
CA SER A 123 -25.96 3.46 9.69
C SER A 123 -24.71 2.58 9.82
N ARG A 124 -24.50 2.01 11.01
CA ARG A 124 -23.43 1.03 11.26
C ARG A 124 -24.03 -0.33 11.58
N ALA A 125 -23.52 -1.37 10.93
CA ALA A 125 -23.83 -2.76 11.24
C ALA A 125 -23.20 -3.19 12.58
N SER A 126 -23.81 -4.18 13.23
CA SER A 126 -23.34 -4.81 14.47
C SER A 126 -23.48 -6.33 14.40
N MET A 127 -22.89 -7.07 15.35
CA MET A 127 -23.08 -8.53 15.43
C MET A 127 -24.53 -8.90 15.79
N ASN A 128 -25.13 -8.21 16.77
CA ASN A 128 -26.54 -8.36 17.13
C ASN A 128 -27.45 -8.25 15.89
N MET A 129 -27.19 -7.28 15.00
CA MET A 129 -28.00 -7.10 13.78
C MET A 129 -27.89 -8.28 12.80
N ILE A 130 -26.77 -9.01 12.82
CA ILE A 130 -26.56 -10.23 12.02
C ILE A 130 -27.25 -11.43 12.68
N GLU A 131 -27.13 -11.55 14.01
CA GLU A 131 -27.69 -12.62 14.83
C GLU A 131 -29.23 -12.57 14.89
N ASP A 132 -29.81 -11.38 15.06
CA ASP A 132 -31.25 -11.10 15.04
C ASP A 132 -31.83 -11.11 13.60
N GLY A 133 -31.00 -11.30 12.57
CA GLY A 133 -31.40 -11.31 11.16
C GLY A 133 -31.90 -9.97 10.59
N SER A 134 -31.82 -8.88 11.35
CA SER A 134 -32.45 -7.58 11.06
C SER A 134 -31.72 -6.70 10.03
N PHE A 135 -30.68 -7.22 9.37
CA PHE A 135 -29.82 -6.51 8.41
C PHE A 135 -30.40 -6.28 7.00
N THR A 136 -31.68 -6.56 6.77
CA THR A 136 -32.33 -6.50 5.43
C THR A 136 -32.69 -5.07 5.00
N PHE A 137 -31.69 -4.25 4.66
CA PHE A 137 -31.89 -2.88 4.16
C PHE A 137 -32.17 -2.83 2.65
N SER A 138 -32.89 -1.80 2.19
CA SER A 138 -33.04 -1.45 0.77
C SER A 138 -32.97 0.06 0.51
N ASN A 139 -32.59 0.46 -0.70
CA ASN A 139 -32.93 1.78 -1.27
C ASN A 139 -34.11 1.61 -2.26
N ASP A 140 -34.18 2.36 -3.35
CA ASP A 140 -35.25 2.22 -4.35
C ASP A 140 -35.01 1.17 -5.43
N PHE A 141 -33.75 0.84 -5.70
CA PHE A 141 -33.36 -0.12 -6.74
C PHE A 141 -32.94 -1.48 -6.17
N TRP A 142 -32.22 -1.46 -5.03
CA TRP A 142 -31.49 -2.62 -4.51
C TRP A 142 -31.89 -2.94 -3.06
N ARG A 143 -31.80 -4.21 -2.67
CA ARG A 143 -32.00 -4.70 -1.30
C ARG A 143 -30.90 -5.68 -0.89
N ILE A 144 -30.57 -5.71 0.40
CA ILE A 144 -29.80 -6.78 1.03
C ILE A 144 -30.76 -7.92 1.35
N SER A 145 -30.49 -9.08 0.78
CA SER A 145 -31.14 -10.35 1.10
C SER A 145 -30.34 -11.12 2.15
N SER A 146 -31.06 -11.77 3.06
CA SER A 146 -30.55 -12.73 4.06
C SER A 146 -30.68 -14.20 3.61
N ILE A 147 -31.08 -14.48 2.37
CA ILE A 147 -31.36 -15.84 1.86
C ILE A 147 -30.16 -16.79 1.92
N ASN A 148 -28.93 -16.26 1.86
CA ASN A 148 -27.69 -17.05 1.96
C ASN A 148 -27.08 -17.03 3.38
N SER A 149 -27.81 -16.58 4.40
CA SER A 149 -27.29 -16.42 5.78
C SER A 149 -26.72 -17.70 6.39
N SER A 150 -27.29 -18.84 6.01
CA SER A 150 -26.86 -20.20 6.37
C SER A 150 -25.81 -20.81 5.41
N TYR A 151 -25.46 -20.10 4.33
CA TYR A 151 -24.65 -20.54 3.19
C TYR A 151 -25.18 -21.77 2.43
N ILE A 152 -26.44 -22.19 2.66
CA ILE A 152 -27.00 -23.39 2.03
C ILE A 152 -27.20 -23.18 0.51
N MET A 153 -27.71 -22.01 0.10
CA MET A 153 -27.97 -21.70 -1.32
C MET A 153 -26.67 -21.60 -2.13
N CYS A 154 -25.66 -20.89 -1.63
CA CYS A 154 -24.35 -20.80 -2.27
C CYS A 154 -23.24 -20.71 -1.23
N GLN A 155 -22.57 -21.86 -1.02
CA GLN A 155 -21.51 -22.04 -0.02
C GLN A 155 -20.25 -21.17 -0.24
N SER A 156 -20.10 -20.60 -1.44
CA SER A 156 -18.96 -19.77 -1.84
C SER A 156 -19.30 -18.27 -2.01
N TYR A 157 -20.53 -17.89 -1.71
CA TYR A 157 -20.98 -16.49 -1.64
C TYR A 157 -21.07 -16.02 -0.18
N PRO A 158 -21.06 -14.70 0.06
CA PRO A 158 -21.27 -14.14 1.39
C PRO A 158 -22.65 -14.49 1.96
N PHE A 159 -22.77 -14.38 3.30
CA PHE A 159 -24.01 -14.62 4.02
C PHE A 159 -25.17 -13.66 3.65
N ALA A 160 -24.83 -12.47 3.17
CA ALA A 160 -25.76 -11.42 2.73
C ALA A 160 -25.52 -11.10 1.25
N LEU A 161 -26.58 -10.83 0.47
CA LEU A 161 -26.47 -10.60 -0.97
C LEU A 161 -27.23 -9.35 -1.40
N MET A 162 -26.60 -8.49 -2.21
CA MET A 162 -27.29 -7.33 -2.80
C MET A 162 -27.96 -7.73 -4.12
N VAL A 163 -29.29 -7.59 -4.17
CA VAL A 163 -30.15 -8.02 -5.29
C VAL A 163 -31.16 -6.92 -5.67
N PRO A 164 -31.78 -6.96 -6.86
CA PRO A 164 -32.80 -5.99 -7.23
C PRO A 164 -34.01 -6.05 -6.27
N LYS A 165 -34.52 -4.89 -5.86
CA LYS A 165 -35.66 -4.73 -4.95
C LYS A 165 -36.95 -5.38 -5.48
N SER A 166 -37.07 -5.48 -6.80
CA SER A 166 -38.18 -6.10 -7.55
C SER A 166 -38.12 -7.64 -7.68
N ILE A 167 -37.06 -8.26 -7.14
CA ILE A 167 -36.84 -9.72 -7.15
C ILE A 167 -37.03 -10.25 -5.73
N THR A 168 -37.84 -11.30 -5.58
CA THR A 168 -38.07 -12.00 -4.30
C THR A 168 -36.97 -13.00 -3.96
N ASP A 169 -36.89 -13.45 -2.70
CA ASP A 169 -35.88 -14.43 -2.30
C ASP A 169 -36.15 -15.86 -2.84
N GLU A 170 -37.41 -16.17 -3.12
CA GLU A 170 -37.80 -17.39 -3.86
C GLU A 170 -37.26 -17.36 -5.29
N GLU A 171 -37.35 -16.24 -6.00
CA GLU A 171 -36.81 -16.09 -7.36
C GLU A 171 -35.27 -16.14 -7.38
N VAL A 172 -34.61 -15.63 -6.33
CA VAL A 172 -33.16 -15.78 -6.12
C VAL A 172 -32.79 -17.25 -5.94
N LEU A 173 -33.50 -17.99 -5.07
CA LEU A 173 -33.27 -19.42 -4.85
C LEU A 173 -33.49 -20.23 -6.13
N GLN A 174 -34.57 -19.95 -6.88
CA GLN A 174 -34.83 -20.61 -8.17
C GLN A 174 -33.75 -20.30 -9.21
N ALA A 175 -33.31 -19.04 -9.32
CA ALA A 175 -32.26 -18.65 -10.27
C ALA A 175 -30.88 -19.24 -9.92
N SER A 176 -30.55 -19.43 -8.64
CA SER A 176 -29.26 -20.03 -8.25
C SER A 176 -29.05 -21.44 -8.82
N ASN A 177 -30.12 -22.21 -9.03
CA ASN A 177 -30.05 -23.55 -9.62
C ASN A 177 -29.62 -23.54 -11.10
N PHE A 178 -29.75 -22.42 -11.79
CA PHE A 178 -29.34 -22.27 -13.20
C PHE A 178 -27.88 -21.76 -13.34
N ARG A 179 -27.19 -21.46 -12.24
CA ARG A 179 -25.86 -20.86 -12.23
C ARG A 179 -24.87 -21.78 -11.51
N ALA A 180 -23.72 -22.03 -12.13
CA ALA A 180 -22.73 -22.97 -11.60
C ALA A 180 -22.37 -22.68 -10.12
N ARG A 181 -22.51 -23.69 -9.25
CA ARG A 181 -22.29 -23.61 -7.79
C ARG A 181 -23.23 -22.65 -7.03
N GLY A 182 -24.37 -22.27 -7.59
CA GLY A 182 -25.33 -21.35 -6.96
C GLY A 182 -24.98 -19.86 -7.07
N ARG A 183 -23.93 -19.52 -7.84
CA ARG A 183 -23.34 -18.17 -7.90
C ARG A 183 -24.10 -17.27 -8.89
N LEU A 184 -25.36 -16.98 -8.56
CA LEU A 184 -26.28 -16.19 -9.38
C LEU A 184 -25.86 -14.71 -9.57
N PRO A 185 -26.44 -13.98 -10.54
CA PRO A 185 -26.22 -12.53 -10.70
C PRO A 185 -26.58 -11.74 -9.43
N VAL A 186 -25.58 -11.12 -8.80
CA VAL A 186 -25.72 -10.25 -7.63
C VAL A 186 -24.92 -8.96 -7.80
N VAL A 187 -25.40 -7.87 -7.20
CA VAL A 187 -24.77 -6.54 -7.28
C VAL A 187 -23.55 -6.47 -6.36
N THR A 188 -22.49 -5.83 -6.83
CA THR A 188 -21.24 -5.60 -6.07
C THR A 188 -20.86 -4.14 -5.94
N TRP A 189 -21.42 -3.30 -6.81
CA TRP A 189 -21.28 -1.85 -6.80
C TRP A 189 -22.45 -1.25 -7.57
N CYS A 190 -22.92 -0.09 -7.13
CA CYS A 190 -23.96 0.69 -7.79
C CYS A 190 -23.57 2.16 -7.82
N ASP A 191 -23.77 2.77 -8.99
CA ASP A 191 -23.55 4.19 -9.21
C ASP A 191 -24.65 5.02 -8.51
N PRO A 192 -24.30 6.00 -7.66
CA PRO A 192 -25.27 6.71 -6.84
C PRO A 192 -26.14 7.71 -7.63
N GLU A 193 -25.68 8.18 -8.79
CA GLU A 193 -26.37 9.20 -9.59
C GLU A 193 -27.26 8.57 -10.68
N THR A 194 -26.68 7.66 -11.47
CA THR A 194 -27.32 7.03 -12.63
C THR A 194 -28.03 5.72 -12.30
N GLY A 195 -27.74 5.12 -11.14
CA GLY A 195 -28.23 3.81 -10.73
C GLY A 195 -27.71 2.63 -11.57
N ALA A 196 -26.66 2.83 -12.38
CA ALA A 196 -25.96 1.75 -13.08
C ALA A 196 -25.28 0.78 -12.10
N VAL A 197 -25.05 -0.48 -12.48
CA VAL A 197 -24.44 -1.48 -11.57
C VAL A 197 -23.33 -2.31 -12.18
N LEU A 198 -22.38 -2.71 -11.32
CA LEU A 198 -21.53 -3.87 -11.54
C LEU A 198 -22.11 -5.07 -10.79
N ALA A 199 -22.58 -6.05 -11.54
CA ALA A 199 -23.05 -7.34 -11.03
C ALA A 199 -22.05 -8.45 -11.37
N ARG A 200 -22.04 -9.52 -10.58
CA ARG A 200 -21.19 -10.70 -10.83
C ARG A 200 -21.97 -12.01 -10.74
N SER A 201 -21.52 -13.01 -11.47
CA SER A 201 -22.04 -14.39 -11.42
C SER A 201 -20.99 -15.43 -11.86
N SER A 202 -21.35 -16.71 -11.78
CA SER A 202 -20.78 -17.78 -12.58
C SER A 202 -21.44 -17.86 -13.97
N GLN A 203 -20.93 -18.74 -14.84
CA GLN A 203 -21.65 -19.13 -16.05
C GLN A 203 -23.06 -19.67 -15.76
N PRO A 204 -24.00 -19.49 -16.71
CA PRO A 204 -25.26 -20.23 -16.73
C PRO A 204 -25.03 -21.71 -17.09
N LEU A 205 -25.98 -22.55 -16.72
CA LEU A 205 -26.00 -23.99 -16.99
C LEU A 205 -26.95 -24.28 -18.16
N VAL A 206 -26.56 -23.90 -19.39
CA VAL A 206 -27.41 -24.07 -20.59
C VAL A 206 -27.50 -25.52 -21.09
N GLY A 207 -26.84 -26.46 -20.41
CA GLY A 207 -26.91 -27.90 -20.69
C GLY A 207 -26.10 -28.32 -21.92
N LEU A 208 -25.92 -29.63 -22.10
CA LEU A 208 -25.08 -30.19 -23.18
C LEU A 208 -25.57 -29.82 -24.60
N MET A 209 -26.87 -29.53 -24.75
CA MET A 209 -27.48 -29.07 -26.00
C MET A 209 -27.51 -27.54 -26.14
N MET A 210 -26.94 -26.80 -25.17
CA MET A 210 -26.86 -25.33 -25.12
C MET A 210 -28.22 -24.61 -25.29
N ASN A 211 -29.31 -25.25 -24.86
CA ASN A 211 -30.69 -24.81 -25.09
C ASN A 211 -31.52 -24.69 -23.79
N MET A 212 -30.99 -25.06 -22.63
CA MET A 212 -31.67 -24.84 -21.35
C MET A 212 -31.71 -23.35 -21.01
N ARG A 213 -32.79 -22.93 -20.35
CA ARG A 213 -33.09 -21.55 -19.99
C ARG A 213 -33.65 -21.49 -18.58
N SER A 214 -33.59 -20.30 -17.97
CA SER A 214 -34.28 -20.03 -16.71
C SER A 214 -34.96 -18.66 -16.77
N ASN A 215 -36.29 -18.67 -16.68
CA ASN A 215 -37.08 -17.43 -16.68
C ASN A 215 -36.76 -16.54 -15.47
N THR A 216 -36.33 -17.12 -14.34
CA THR A 216 -35.92 -16.35 -13.15
C THR A 216 -34.53 -15.74 -13.31
N ASP A 217 -33.58 -16.45 -13.93
CA ASP A 217 -32.27 -15.86 -14.25
C ASP A 217 -32.42 -14.73 -15.29
N GLU A 218 -33.18 -14.96 -16.36
CA GLU A 218 -33.51 -13.94 -17.36
C GLU A 218 -34.21 -12.71 -16.73
N LYS A 219 -35.11 -12.91 -15.76
CA LYS A 219 -35.76 -11.83 -15.00
C LYS A 219 -34.77 -11.07 -14.12
N ILE A 220 -33.89 -11.75 -13.38
CA ILE A 220 -32.88 -11.11 -12.52
C ILE A 220 -31.89 -10.29 -13.36
N VAL A 221 -31.39 -10.86 -14.46
CA VAL A 221 -30.47 -10.18 -15.38
C VAL A 221 -31.14 -8.93 -15.98
N ALA A 222 -32.40 -9.02 -16.43
CA ALA A 222 -33.14 -7.86 -16.91
C ALA A 222 -33.39 -6.78 -15.81
N ALA A 223 -33.55 -7.19 -14.55
CA ALA A 223 -33.76 -6.27 -13.42
C ALA A 223 -32.51 -5.44 -13.05
N LEU A 224 -31.31 -5.82 -13.50
CA LEU A 224 -30.09 -4.99 -13.37
C LEU A 224 -30.17 -3.66 -14.15
N CYS A 225 -31.13 -3.53 -15.07
CA CYS A 225 -31.41 -2.32 -15.84
C CYS A 225 -32.75 -1.65 -15.48
N THR A 226 -33.36 -1.99 -14.34
CA THR A 226 -34.55 -1.28 -13.86
C THR A 226 -34.23 0.20 -13.58
N GLN A 227 -35.06 1.09 -14.11
CA GLN A 227 -35.06 2.53 -13.88
C GLN A 227 -36.27 2.92 -12.99
N LEU A 228 -36.23 4.10 -12.37
CA LEU A 228 -37.36 4.61 -11.59
C LEU A 228 -38.57 4.91 -12.49
N ALA A 229 -39.76 4.68 -11.97
CA ALA A 229 -41.00 5.02 -12.68
C ALA A 229 -41.10 6.55 -12.85
N GLY A 230 -41.35 7.00 -14.08
CA GLY A 230 -41.50 8.41 -14.43
C GLY A 230 -40.34 9.03 -15.21
N THR A 231 -39.16 8.41 -15.27
CA THR A 231 -38.06 8.92 -16.11
C THR A 231 -38.30 8.60 -17.59
N THR A 232 -38.39 9.62 -18.44
CA THR A 232 -38.56 9.50 -19.92
C THR A 232 -37.27 9.11 -20.67
N VAL A 233 -36.26 8.61 -19.95
CA VAL A 233 -34.93 8.28 -20.47
C VAL A 233 -34.99 6.96 -21.26
N LYS A 234 -34.09 6.78 -22.24
CA LYS A 234 -33.92 5.48 -22.90
C LYS A 234 -33.58 4.39 -21.87
N ARG A 235 -34.11 3.17 -22.09
CA ARG A 235 -33.81 1.98 -21.29
C ARG A 235 -32.30 1.78 -21.20
N ARG A 236 -31.78 1.59 -19.98
CA ARG A 236 -30.34 1.39 -19.72
C ARG A 236 -29.81 0.16 -20.49
N LYS A 237 -28.64 0.30 -21.13
CA LYS A 237 -27.92 -0.82 -21.74
C LYS A 237 -27.46 -1.82 -20.67
N LEU A 238 -27.50 -3.11 -21.01
CA LEU A 238 -26.86 -4.18 -20.24
C LEU A 238 -25.73 -4.81 -21.04
N TYR A 239 -24.57 -4.96 -20.42
CA TYR A 239 -23.44 -5.71 -20.97
C TYR A 239 -23.23 -7.00 -20.16
N ILE A 240 -23.13 -8.14 -20.84
CA ILE A 240 -22.74 -9.42 -20.22
C ILE A 240 -21.31 -9.72 -20.64
N ALA A 241 -20.38 -9.52 -19.71
CA ALA A 241 -18.94 -9.67 -19.91
C ALA A 241 -18.48 -11.06 -19.45
N ASP A 242 -18.33 -11.97 -20.40
CA ASP A 242 -17.66 -13.25 -20.17
C ASP A 242 -16.15 -13.02 -20.24
N ALA A 243 -15.46 -13.21 -19.11
CA ALA A 243 -14.02 -12.99 -19.06
C ALA A 243 -13.21 -13.94 -19.97
N ARG A 244 -13.80 -15.05 -20.44
CA ARG A 244 -13.09 -16.14 -21.13
C ARG A 244 -12.85 -15.83 -22.62
N PRO A 245 -11.89 -16.53 -23.26
CA PRO A 245 -11.91 -16.73 -24.70
C PRO A 245 -13.19 -17.45 -25.14
N ARG A 246 -13.82 -17.00 -26.23
CA ARG A 246 -15.03 -17.61 -26.80
C ARG A 246 -14.89 -19.12 -27.03
N LYS A 247 -13.71 -19.60 -27.44
CA LYS A 247 -13.36 -21.03 -27.56
C LYS A 247 -13.53 -21.80 -26.23
N ASN A 248 -13.13 -21.20 -25.11
CA ASN A 248 -13.16 -21.83 -23.78
C ASN A 248 -14.59 -21.79 -23.22
N ALA A 249 -15.36 -20.74 -23.51
CA ALA A 249 -16.78 -20.65 -23.19
C ALA A 249 -17.61 -21.72 -23.93
N LEU A 250 -17.38 -21.90 -25.24
CA LEU A 250 -18.01 -22.97 -26.03
C LEU A 250 -17.67 -24.37 -25.49
N ALA A 251 -16.41 -24.60 -25.12
CA ALA A 251 -15.99 -25.85 -24.49
C ALA A 251 -16.67 -26.10 -23.13
N ASN A 252 -16.95 -25.05 -22.35
CA ASN A 252 -17.75 -25.19 -21.12
C ASN A 252 -19.23 -25.51 -21.43
N GLY A 253 -19.79 -24.97 -22.53
CA GLY A 253 -21.13 -25.32 -23.00
C GLY A 253 -21.25 -26.81 -23.34
N ALA A 254 -20.23 -27.38 -23.99
CA ALA A 254 -20.14 -28.83 -24.25
C ALA A 254 -20.00 -29.69 -22.98
N MET A 255 -19.81 -29.06 -21.81
CA MET A 255 -19.80 -29.69 -20.48
C MET A 255 -21.03 -29.28 -19.63
N GLY A 256 -22.04 -28.65 -20.22
CA GLY A 256 -23.28 -28.26 -19.55
C GLY A 256 -23.30 -26.88 -18.88
N GLY A 257 -22.15 -26.19 -18.84
CA GLY A 257 -22.06 -24.76 -18.56
C GLY A 257 -22.42 -23.94 -19.80
N GLY A 258 -21.67 -22.87 -20.10
CA GLY A 258 -21.80 -22.10 -21.34
C GLY A 258 -21.80 -20.60 -21.11
N SER A 259 -22.51 -19.86 -21.95
CA SER A 259 -22.73 -18.41 -21.85
C SER A 259 -24.16 -18.08 -22.28
N GLU A 260 -24.63 -16.92 -21.91
CA GLU A 260 -25.93 -16.36 -22.27
C GLU A 260 -26.08 -16.22 -23.80
N SER A 261 -27.33 -16.23 -24.29
CA SER A 261 -27.68 -16.03 -25.71
C SER A 261 -28.48 -14.76 -25.91
N SER A 262 -28.11 -13.95 -26.91
CA SER A 262 -28.85 -12.74 -27.31
C SER A 262 -30.30 -13.02 -27.72
N SER A 263 -30.67 -14.26 -28.08
CA SER A 263 -32.05 -14.66 -28.35
C SER A 263 -32.94 -14.65 -27.10
N HIS A 264 -32.37 -14.79 -25.91
CA HIS A 264 -33.09 -14.93 -24.64
C HIS A 264 -32.85 -13.69 -23.77
N TYR A 265 -31.58 -13.27 -23.68
CA TYR A 265 -31.15 -12.08 -22.96
C TYR A 265 -31.19 -10.85 -23.89
N SER A 266 -32.30 -10.64 -24.59
CA SER A 266 -32.47 -9.69 -25.72
C SER A 266 -32.24 -8.21 -25.42
N GLN A 267 -32.07 -7.85 -24.15
CA GLN A 267 -31.72 -6.50 -23.67
C GLN A 267 -30.21 -6.33 -23.42
N SER A 268 -29.41 -7.37 -23.72
CA SER A 268 -28.00 -7.48 -23.32
C SER A 268 -27.07 -7.69 -24.51
N GLU A 269 -25.95 -6.98 -24.52
CA GLU A 269 -24.83 -7.21 -25.45
C GLU A 269 -23.79 -8.11 -24.77
N ILE A 270 -23.45 -9.25 -25.39
CA ILE A 270 -22.55 -10.26 -24.80
C ILE A 270 -21.14 -10.09 -25.39
N VAL A 271 -20.16 -9.91 -24.52
CA VAL A 271 -18.76 -9.57 -24.86
C VAL A 271 -17.80 -10.58 -24.23
N PHE A 272 -16.80 -11.02 -24.98
CA PHE A 272 -15.77 -11.97 -24.54
C PHE A 272 -14.41 -11.27 -24.40
N PHE A 273 -13.81 -11.27 -23.20
CA PHE A 273 -12.53 -10.58 -22.96
C PHE A 273 -11.27 -11.40 -23.24
N GLY A 274 -11.37 -12.71 -23.51
CA GLY A 274 -10.20 -13.49 -23.92
C GLY A 274 -9.20 -13.86 -22.81
N ILE A 275 -9.53 -13.67 -21.53
CA ILE A 275 -8.61 -13.91 -20.42
C ILE A 275 -8.54 -15.42 -20.11
N ASP A 276 -7.36 -16.02 -20.32
CA ASP A 276 -7.12 -17.45 -20.19
C ASP A 276 -7.28 -18.00 -18.75
N ASN A 277 -7.16 -19.32 -18.60
CA ASN A 277 -7.43 -20.02 -17.34
C ASN A 277 -6.26 -19.96 -16.34
N ILE A 278 -6.49 -20.51 -15.14
CA ILE A 278 -5.53 -20.54 -14.03
C ILE A 278 -4.21 -21.26 -14.38
N HIS A 279 -4.23 -22.20 -15.34
CA HIS A 279 -3.03 -22.94 -15.76
C HIS A 279 -2.13 -22.05 -16.63
N ALA A 280 -2.70 -21.30 -17.57
CA ALA A 280 -1.94 -20.33 -18.38
C ALA A 280 -1.26 -19.26 -17.50
N MET A 281 -1.96 -18.73 -16.49
CA MET A 281 -1.37 -17.76 -15.54
C MET A 281 -0.24 -18.37 -14.71
N ARG A 282 -0.39 -19.63 -14.27
CA ARG A 282 0.66 -20.38 -13.55
C ARG A 282 1.90 -20.59 -14.42
N GLU A 283 1.72 -21.07 -15.65
CA GLU A 283 2.82 -21.33 -16.59
C GLU A 283 3.52 -20.02 -17.00
N SER A 284 2.76 -18.96 -17.21
CA SER A 284 3.28 -17.63 -17.54
C SER A 284 4.15 -17.07 -16.42
N PHE A 285 3.69 -17.15 -15.17
CA PHE A 285 4.45 -16.73 -14.01
C PHE A 285 5.69 -17.59 -13.76
N ALA A 286 5.60 -18.90 -14.00
CA ALA A 286 6.77 -19.78 -13.96
C ALA A 286 7.82 -19.36 -14.99
N ARG A 287 7.43 -19.12 -16.26
CA ARG A 287 8.34 -18.60 -17.30
C ARG A 287 8.95 -17.25 -16.93
N LEU A 288 8.18 -16.33 -16.33
CA LEU A 288 8.69 -15.05 -15.84
C LEU A 288 9.75 -15.25 -14.73
N ARG A 289 9.47 -16.09 -13.73
CA ARG A 289 10.41 -16.40 -12.66
C ARG A 289 11.67 -17.08 -13.18
N ASP A 290 11.55 -18.01 -14.12
CA ASP A 290 12.70 -18.71 -14.69
C ASP A 290 13.55 -17.79 -15.60
N TYR A 291 12.91 -16.85 -16.34
CA TYR A 291 13.60 -15.75 -17.00
C TYR A 291 14.39 -14.90 -16.00
N LEU A 292 13.75 -14.43 -14.92
CA LEU A 292 14.40 -13.57 -13.91
C LEU A 292 15.49 -14.29 -13.12
N ASN A 293 15.32 -15.57 -12.80
CA ASN A 293 16.36 -16.42 -12.21
C ASN A 293 17.58 -16.59 -13.14
N THR A 294 17.34 -16.64 -14.45
CA THR A 294 18.39 -16.86 -15.45
C THR A 294 19.13 -15.57 -15.82
N HIS A 295 18.43 -14.43 -15.83
CA HIS A 295 18.93 -13.14 -16.35
C HIS A 295 19.19 -12.07 -15.27
N GLY A 296 18.65 -12.22 -14.07
CA GLY A 296 18.87 -11.33 -12.91
C GLY A 296 20.25 -11.48 -12.27
N ALA A 297 20.55 -10.65 -11.27
CA ALA A 297 21.87 -10.66 -10.61
C ALA A 297 22.09 -11.95 -9.77
N SER A 298 23.28 -12.53 -9.93
CA SER A 298 23.80 -13.55 -9.01
C SER A 298 24.26 -12.91 -7.68
N SER A 299 24.55 -13.72 -6.66
CA SER A 299 24.96 -13.30 -5.32
C SER A 299 26.29 -12.53 -5.25
N ASP A 300 26.97 -12.34 -6.37
CA ASP A 300 28.14 -11.47 -6.57
C ASP A 300 27.79 -10.10 -7.19
N GLY A 301 26.51 -9.79 -7.34
CA GLY A 301 25.99 -8.56 -7.95
C GLY A 301 26.05 -8.55 -9.48
N ARG A 302 26.43 -9.67 -10.12
CA ARG A 302 26.59 -9.76 -11.58
C ARG A 302 25.47 -10.60 -12.17
N SER A 303 24.66 -10.04 -13.06
CA SER A 303 23.77 -10.87 -13.89
C SER A 303 24.59 -11.78 -14.81
N SER A 304 24.00 -12.90 -15.23
CA SER A 304 24.62 -13.83 -16.18
C SER A 304 25.06 -13.14 -17.49
N PHE A 305 24.34 -12.10 -17.92
CA PHE A 305 24.68 -11.28 -19.08
C PHE A 305 25.82 -10.28 -18.80
N LEU A 306 26.06 -9.91 -17.54
CA LEU A 306 27.16 -9.00 -17.13
C LEU A 306 28.52 -9.73 -17.01
N ARG A 307 28.58 -11.01 -17.43
CA ARG A 307 29.84 -11.70 -17.77
C ARG A 307 30.57 -11.03 -18.95
N HIS A 308 29.85 -10.26 -19.78
CA HIS A 308 30.39 -9.49 -20.90
C HIS A 308 30.45 -7.97 -20.64
N GLY A 309 30.46 -7.54 -19.37
CA GLY A 309 30.88 -6.17 -19.00
C GLY A 309 29.87 -5.03 -19.17
N GLY A 310 28.62 -5.30 -19.58
CA GLY A 310 27.57 -4.28 -19.59
C GLY A 310 27.10 -3.86 -18.18
N TRP A 311 26.37 -2.75 -18.11
CA TRP A 311 25.64 -2.27 -16.91
C TRP A 311 24.11 -2.51 -17.00
N THR A 312 23.61 -3.05 -18.11
CA THR A 312 22.18 -3.13 -18.42
C THR A 312 21.64 -4.56 -18.45
N TRP A 313 20.34 -4.70 -18.18
CA TRP A 313 19.61 -5.97 -18.08
C TRP A 313 19.72 -6.90 -19.29
N GLY A 314 19.95 -6.34 -20.48
CA GLY A 314 20.14 -7.09 -21.71
C GLY A 314 21.61 -7.32 -22.07
N GLY A 315 22.55 -7.13 -21.16
CA GLY A 315 23.99 -7.17 -21.46
C GLY A 315 24.47 -6.01 -22.31
N GLY A 316 25.79 -5.98 -22.58
CA GLY A 316 26.46 -4.83 -23.20
C GLY A 316 26.29 -4.66 -24.71
N ASN A 317 25.31 -5.30 -25.36
CA ASN A 317 25.09 -5.15 -26.81
C ASN A 317 23.61 -5.32 -27.21
N LEU A 318 23.26 -4.78 -28.38
CA LEU A 318 21.90 -4.75 -28.92
C LEU A 318 21.29 -6.15 -29.10
N SER A 319 22.05 -7.11 -29.63
CA SER A 319 21.55 -8.48 -29.88
C SER A 319 21.13 -9.17 -28.59
N SER A 320 21.92 -8.98 -27.52
CA SER A 320 21.60 -9.47 -26.18
C SER A 320 20.38 -8.75 -25.58
N MET A 321 20.24 -7.43 -25.78
CA MET A 321 19.03 -6.69 -25.37
C MET A 321 17.77 -7.15 -26.08
N SER A 322 17.82 -7.35 -27.41
CA SER A 322 16.69 -7.88 -28.18
C SER A 322 16.30 -9.28 -27.72
N ALA A 323 17.27 -10.16 -27.44
CA ALA A 323 17.00 -11.49 -26.89
C ALA A 323 16.28 -11.42 -25.54
N SER A 324 16.75 -10.58 -24.61
CA SER A 324 16.11 -10.38 -23.30
C SER A 324 14.68 -9.85 -23.40
N VAL A 325 14.41 -8.89 -24.31
CA VAL A 325 13.05 -8.38 -24.57
C VAL A 325 12.15 -9.49 -25.13
N SER A 326 12.63 -10.29 -26.09
CA SER A 326 11.87 -11.43 -26.63
C SER A 326 11.54 -12.46 -25.56
N THR A 327 12.53 -12.93 -24.78
CA THR A 327 12.30 -13.95 -23.74
C THR A 327 11.40 -13.45 -22.61
N LEU A 328 11.44 -12.16 -22.28
CA LEU A 328 10.45 -11.55 -21.39
C LEU A 328 9.04 -11.55 -22.01
N GLY A 329 8.93 -11.28 -23.32
CA GLY A 329 7.69 -11.42 -24.09
C GLY A 329 7.13 -12.86 -24.06
N ASP A 330 8.00 -13.86 -24.25
CA ASP A 330 7.67 -15.30 -24.24
C ASP A 330 7.14 -15.78 -22.88
N SER A 331 7.37 -15.03 -21.79
CA SER A 331 6.68 -15.30 -20.52
C SER A 331 5.16 -15.13 -20.64
N GLY A 332 4.70 -14.18 -21.46
CA GLY A 332 3.29 -13.80 -21.59
C GLY A 332 2.72 -13.00 -20.42
N TRP A 333 3.47 -12.78 -19.33
CA TRP A 333 2.92 -12.22 -18.09
C TRP A 333 2.33 -10.82 -18.29
N LEU A 334 3.08 -9.96 -18.97
CA LEU A 334 2.66 -8.59 -19.29
C LEU A 334 1.43 -8.58 -20.23
N ILE A 335 1.31 -9.55 -21.14
CA ILE A 335 0.13 -9.69 -22.02
C ILE A 335 -1.12 -10.06 -21.19
N HIS A 336 -0.96 -10.97 -20.21
CA HIS A 336 -2.06 -11.34 -19.32
C HIS A 336 -2.44 -10.21 -18.33
N VAL A 337 -1.48 -9.45 -17.79
CA VAL A 337 -1.74 -8.23 -17.00
C VAL A 337 -2.47 -7.18 -17.84
N GLN A 338 -2.02 -6.94 -19.08
CA GLN A 338 -2.69 -6.03 -20.04
C GLN A 338 -4.13 -6.47 -20.33
N SER A 339 -4.37 -7.77 -20.52
CA SER A 339 -5.71 -8.31 -20.82
C SER A 339 -6.69 -8.05 -19.67
N VAL A 340 -6.26 -8.24 -18.43
CA VAL A 340 -7.06 -7.98 -17.24
C VAL A 340 -7.33 -6.47 -17.07
N LEU A 341 -6.31 -5.63 -17.25
CA LEU A 341 -6.45 -4.16 -17.20
C LEU A 341 -7.39 -3.63 -18.28
N ALA A 342 -7.26 -4.11 -19.53
CA ALA A 342 -8.09 -3.67 -20.65
C ALA A 342 -9.56 -4.05 -20.49
N GLY A 343 -9.87 -5.29 -20.04
CA GLY A 343 -11.23 -5.68 -19.70
C GLY A 343 -11.83 -4.82 -18.59
N SER A 344 -11.03 -4.49 -17.56
CA SER A 344 -11.47 -3.66 -16.42
C SER A 344 -11.70 -2.20 -16.82
N ALA A 345 -10.82 -1.62 -17.62
CA ALA A 345 -10.96 -0.27 -18.16
C ALA A 345 -12.16 -0.17 -19.12
N TRP A 346 -12.41 -1.20 -19.92
CA TRP A 346 -13.60 -1.28 -20.76
C TRP A 346 -14.89 -1.32 -19.92
N ILE A 347 -14.95 -2.14 -18.86
CA ILE A 347 -16.09 -2.17 -17.92
C ILE A 347 -16.34 -0.76 -17.34
N ALA A 348 -15.30 -0.13 -16.79
CA ALA A 348 -15.41 1.20 -16.19
C ALA A 348 -15.90 2.25 -17.22
N ALA A 349 -15.41 2.19 -18.47
CA ALA A 349 -15.88 3.07 -19.53
C ALA A 349 -17.36 2.84 -19.91
N ARG A 350 -17.87 1.60 -19.94
CA ARG A 350 -19.30 1.33 -20.19
C ARG A 350 -20.19 1.95 -19.10
N VAL A 351 -19.78 1.83 -17.84
CA VAL A 351 -20.51 2.41 -16.71
C VAL A 351 -20.44 3.95 -16.75
N ALA A 352 -19.24 4.52 -16.77
CA ALA A 352 -19.04 5.96 -16.62
C ALA A 352 -19.49 6.79 -17.84
N LEU A 353 -19.36 6.28 -19.07
CA LEU A 353 -19.66 7.05 -20.29
C LEU A 353 -21.03 6.76 -20.91
N GLU A 354 -21.64 5.61 -20.61
CA GLU A 354 -22.93 5.19 -21.18
C GLU A 354 -24.00 4.91 -20.12
N SER A 355 -23.69 5.14 -18.84
CA SER A 355 -24.53 4.78 -17.68
C SER A 355 -25.00 3.32 -17.70
N ALA A 356 -24.24 2.43 -18.34
CA ALA A 356 -24.66 1.06 -18.61
C ALA A 356 -24.41 0.14 -17.39
N SER A 357 -25.31 -0.82 -17.18
CA SER A 357 -25.07 -1.90 -16.20
C SER A 357 -24.20 -2.98 -16.84
N VAL A 358 -23.34 -3.63 -16.05
CA VAL A 358 -22.46 -4.71 -16.51
C VAL A 358 -22.55 -5.91 -15.58
N LEU A 359 -22.90 -7.08 -16.13
CA LEU A 359 -22.80 -8.38 -15.47
C LEU A 359 -21.50 -9.07 -15.90
N VAL A 360 -20.57 -9.27 -14.97
CA VAL A 360 -19.29 -9.94 -15.26
C VAL A 360 -19.33 -11.38 -14.76
N HIS A 361 -18.92 -12.33 -15.60
CA HIS A 361 -18.78 -13.74 -15.22
C HIS A 361 -17.56 -14.41 -15.87
N CYS A 362 -17.36 -15.69 -15.56
CA CYS A 362 -16.47 -16.58 -16.31
C CYS A 362 -17.05 -17.99 -16.19
N SER A 363 -16.24 -19.03 -15.91
CA SER A 363 -16.77 -20.33 -15.48
C SER A 363 -17.31 -20.22 -14.04
N ASP A 364 -16.46 -20.27 -13.01
CA ASP A 364 -16.89 -20.32 -11.61
C ASP A 364 -17.18 -18.95 -10.98
N GLY A 365 -16.80 -17.84 -11.61
CA GLY A 365 -17.12 -16.49 -11.09
C GLY A 365 -16.29 -16.03 -9.88
N TRP A 366 -15.15 -16.66 -9.58
CA TRP A 366 -14.28 -16.33 -8.43
C TRP A 366 -12.81 -15.97 -8.79
N ASP A 367 -12.35 -16.23 -10.02
CA ASP A 367 -11.00 -15.86 -10.47
C ASP A 367 -11.05 -14.54 -11.27
N ARG A 368 -11.04 -14.62 -12.60
CA ARG A 368 -11.09 -13.49 -13.54
C ARG A 368 -12.22 -12.50 -13.26
N THR A 369 -13.40 -13.00 -12.89
CA THR A 369 -14.55 -12.17 -12.50
C THR A 369 -14.21 -11.28 -11.31
N THR A 370 -13.48 -11.80 -10.32
CA THR A 370 -13.03 -11.01 -9.17
C THR A 370 -12.01 -9.95 -9.60
N GLN A 371 -11.02 -10.33 -10.42
CA GLN A 371 -10.01 -9.39 -10.94
C GLN A 371 -10.66 -8.21 -11.66
N LEU A 372 -11.57 -8.50 -12.60
CA LEU A 372 -12.29 -7.51 -13.41
C LEU A 372 -13.21 -6.63 -12.58
N ILE A 373 -14.04 -7.21 -11.71
CA ILE A 373 -14.97 -6.46 -10.85
C ILE A 373 -14.19 -5.53 -9.92
N SER A 374 -13.17 -6.03 -9.22
CA SER A 374 -12.45 -5.22 -8.24
C SER A 374 -11.55 -4.14 -8.87
N LEU A 375 -10.97 -4.37 -10.05
CA LEU A 375 -10.31 -3.29 -10.80
C LEU A 375 -11.32 -2.26 -11.34
N ALA A 376 -12.47 -2.69 -11.88
CA ALA A 376 -13.50 -1.75 -12.32
C ALA A 376 -14.05 -0.91 -11.16
N ASN A 377 -14.19 -1.50 -9.96
CA ASN A 377 -14.51 -0.77 -8.72
C ASN A 377 -13.45 0.31 -8.42
N LEU A 378 -12.14 0.00 -8.48
CA LEU A 378 -11.05 0.97 -8.26
C LEU A 378 -11.02 2.10 -9.29
N LEU A 379 -11.40 1.79 -10.53
CA LEU A 379 -11.50 2.78 -11.60
C LEU A 379 -12.73 3.69 -11.42
N LEU A 380 -13.86 3.17 -10.96
CA LEU A 380 -15.10 3.93 -10.83
C LEU A 380 -15.22 4.76 -9.54
N ASP A 381 -14.85 4.19 -8.40
CA ASP A 381 -15.21 4.71 -7.07
C ASP A 381 -13.96 5.12 -6.25
N PRO A 382 -13.76 6.43 -5.98
CA PRO A 382 -12.61 6.93 -5.23
C PRO A 382 -12.47 6.34 -3.82
N TYR A 383 -13.57 5.90 -3.20
CA TYR A 383 -13.52 5.30 -1.87
C TYR A 383 -12.56 4.12 -1.84
N TYR A 384 -12.61 3.22 -2.84
CA TYR A 384 -11.72 2.05 -2.88
C TYR A 384 -10.25 2.40 -3.16
N ARG A 385 -9.97 3.64 -3.58
CA ARG A 385 -8.60 4.15 -3.75
C ARG A 385 -8.00 4.68 -2.44
N THR A 386 -8.80 4.78 -1.37
CA THR A 386 -8.31 4.93 0.02
C THR A 386 -7.84 3.60 0.59
N LEU A 387 -6.97 3.60 1.61
CA LEU A 387 -6.55 2.41 2.37
C LEU A 387 -7.77 1.67 2.99
N THR A 388 -8.74 2.44 3.50
CA THR A 388 -9.95 1.90 4.13
C THR A 388 -10.85 1.21 3.11
N GLY A 389 -11.08 1.85 1.96
CA GLY A 389 -11.88 1.27 0.89
C GLY A 389 -11.16 0.14 0.16
N PHE A 390 -9.83 0.19 -0.01
CA PHE A 390 -9.06 -0.91 -0.59
C PHE A 390 -9.15 -2.18 0.28
N GLN A 391 -9.12 -2.04 1.61
CA GLN A 391 -9.46 -3.10 2.54
C GLN A 391 -10.90 -3.59 2.33
N ALA A 392 -11.89 -2.69 2.27
CA ALA A 392 -13.30 -3.07 2.08
C ALA A 392 -13.54 -3.80 0.74
N LEU A 393 -12.85 -3.40 -0.32
CA LEU A 393 -12.88 -4.01 -1.64
C LEU A 393 -12.35 -5.45 -1.62
N ILE A 394 -11.20 -5.68 -0.97
CA ILE A 394 -10.62 -7.02 -0.84
C ILE A 394 -11.49 -7.90 0.05
N GLU A 395 -11.96 -7.38 1.20
CA GLU A 395 -12.86 -8.13 2.08
C GLU A 395 -14.19 -8.48 1.39
N LYS A 396 -14.75 -7.59 0.55
CA LYS A 396 -15.93 -7.85 -0.29
C LYS A 396 -15.65 -8.82 -1.43
N ASP A 397 -14.90 -8.39 -2.44
CA ASP A 397 -14.87 -9.06 -3.74
C ASP A 397 -13.96 -10.27 -3.79
N TRP A 398 -12.90 -10.29 -2.98
CA TRP A 398 -11.95 -11.40 -2.92
C TRP A 398 -12.30 -12.39 -1.79
N LEU A 399 -12.47 -11.91 -0.56
CA LEU A 399 -12.68 -12.78 0.59
C LEU A 399 -14.13 -13.26 0.71
N ALA A 400 -15.09 -12.35 0.86
CA ALA A 400 -16.50 -12.70 1.11
C ALA A 400 -17.15 -13.39 -0.10
N PHE A 401 -16.85 -12.93 -1.32
CA PHE A 401 -17.27 -13.58 -2.57
C PHE A 401 -16.48 -14.85 -2.96
N GLY A 402 -15.60 -15.35 -2.07
CA GLY A 402 -15.02 -16.69 -2.16
C GLY A 402 -14.06 -16.89 -3.33
N HIS A 403 -13.01 -16.07 -3.42
CA HIS A 403 -11.81 -16.47 -4.16
C HIS A 403 -11.10 -17.60 -3.40
N PRO A 404 -10.78 -18.74 -4.04
CA PRO A 404 -10.23 -19.91 -3.37
C PRO A 404 -8.74 -19.73 -3.01
N PHE A 405 -8.44 -18.91 -2.00
CA PHE A 405 -7.07 -18.57 -1.61
C PHE A 405 -6.24 -19.77 -1.15
N ALA A 406 -6.82 -20.73 -0.43
CA ALA A 406 -6.10 -21.93 -0.02
C ALA A 406 -5.65 -22.76 -1.24
N ASP A 407 -6.55 -22.99 -2.20
CA ASP A 407 -6.21 -23.73 -3.43
C ASP A 407 -5.19 -22.96 -4.29
N ARG A 408 -5.38 -21.64 -4.43
CA ARG A 408 -4.60 -20.78 -5.33
C ARG A 408 -3.19 -20.48 -4.82
N VAL A 409 -2.99 -20.44 -3.50
CA VAL A 409 -1.69 -20.21 -2.83
C VAL A 409 -1.00 -21.53 -2.45
N GLY A 410 -1.73 -22.66 -2.49
CA GLY A 410 -1.22 -23.97 -2.08
C GLY A 410 -1.06 -24.07 -0.56
N MET A 411 -2.14 -23.82 0.18
CA MET A 411 -2.29 -24.07 1.62
C MET A 411 -2.95 -25.44 1.85
N PRO A 412 -2.94 -26.00 3.08
CA PRO A 412 -3.72 -27.19 3.40
C PRO A 412 -5.23 -26.95 3.22
N ALA A 413 -5.91 -27.86 2.54
CA ALA A 413 -7.37 -27.84 2.45
C ALA A 413 -8.01 -28.28 3.78
N VAL A 414 -9.28 -27.91 3.99
CA VAL A 414 -10.05 -28.23 5.21
C VAL A 414 -10.56 -29.70 5.21
N THR A 415 -9.78 -30.64 4.66
CA THR A 415 -10.14 -32.06 4.54
C THR A 415 -9.92 -32.81 5.86
N GLY A 416 -10.72 -32.45 6.87
CA GLY A 416 -10.65 -32.97 8.25
C GLY A 416 -11.99 -33.46 8.81
N SER A 417 -12.96 -33.84 7.95
CA SER A 417 -14.24 -34.42 8.37
C SER A 417 -14.08 -35.88 8.81
N GLY A 418 -13.45 -36.10 9.97
CA GLY A 418 -13.21 -37.42 10.53
C GLY A 418 -13.02 -37.40 12.06
N ASN A 419 -14.12 -37.63 12.78
CA ASN A 419 -14.19 -37.93 14.22
C ASN A 419 -13.57 -36.91 15.19
N THR A 420 -14.38 -35.93 15.61
CA THR A 420 -14.34 -35.49 17.02
C THR A 420 -15.05 -36.55 17.89
N PRO A 421 -14.50 -36.94 19.06
CA PRO A 421 -15.11 -37.96 19.90
C PRO A 421 -16.16 -37.37 20.85
N SER A 422 -17.42 -37.32 20.40
CA SER A 422 -18.57 -37.07 21.28
C SER A 422 -19.20 -38.37 21.79
N GLU A 423 -19.80 -38.31 22.97
CA GLU A 423 -20.05 -39.47 23.84
C GLU A 423 -21.20 -40.41 23.41
N LEU A 424 -21.04 -41.68 23.82
CA LEU A 424 -22.06 -42.59 24.38
C LEU A 424 -23.54 -42.42 23.93
N THR A 425 -24.10 -43.42 23.22
CA THR A 425 -25.34 -44.16 23.62
C THR A 425 -25.74 -45.26 22.61
N ARG A 426 -25.83 -46.53 23.09
CA ARG A 426 -26.54 -47.72 22.51
C ARG A 426 -26.13 -48.19 21.09
N GLN A 427 -25.73 -49.45 20.87
CA GLN A 427 -26.54 -50.69 20.81
C GLN A 427 -27.64 -50.65 19.72
N ALA A 428 -27.81 -51.64 18.83
CA ALA A 428 -27.28 -53.03 18.81
C ALA A 428 -27.05 -53.60 17.38
N SER A 429 -26.67 -54.89 17.30
CA SER A 429 -26.10 -55.61 16.15
C SER A 429 -27.10 -56.20 15.13
N ALA A 430 -26.68 -56.31 13.85
CA ALA A 430 -26.96 -57.47 12.96
C ALA A 430 -26.11 -57.43 11.65
N PRO A 431 -25.62 -58.56 11.09
CA PRO A 431 -24.84 -58.59 9.83
C PRO A 431 -25.54 -59.31 8.66
N VAL A 432 -25.28 -58.90 7.40
CA VAL A 432 -25.68 -59.65 6.18
C VAL A 432 -24.60 -59.65 5.08
N LEU A 433 -24.03 -60.84 4.89
CA LEU A 433 -23.49 -61.52 3.69
C LEU A 433 -23.12 -60.78 2.38
N GLN A 434 -22.03 -61.27 1.77
CA GLN A 434 -21.61 -61.01 0.38
C GLN A 434 -22.29 -61.97 -0.62
N SER A 435 -22.31 -61.61 -1.91
CA SER A 435 -22.42 -62.56 -3.03
C SER A 435 -21.62 -62.07 -4.26
N SER A 436 -21.27 -63.00 -5.16
CA SER A 436 -20.13 -62.94 -6.10
C SER A 436 -20.60 -62.92 -7.58
N PRO A 437 -19.74 -63.13 -8.62
CA PRO A 437 -18.52 -62.40 -8.99
C PRO A 437 -18.45 -61.99 -10.49
N SER A 438 -17.34 -61.33 -10.86
CA SER A 438 -16.67 -61.36 -12.19
C SER A 438 -17.25 -60.56 -13.37
N ARG A 439 -16.38 -59.74 -13.98
CA ARG A 439 -15.67 -60.06 -15.24
C ARG A 439 -14.44 -59.16 -15.39
N HIS A 440 -13.34 -59.71 -15.94
CA HIS A 440 -12.12 -58.94 -16.19
C HIS A 440 -12.19 -58.24 -17.55
N SER A 441 -11.74 -56.99 -17.60
CA SER A 441 -11.20 -56.35 -18.80
C SER A 441 -9.82 -55.79 -18.48
N SER A 442 -8.85 -56.02 -19.38
CA SER A 442 -7.45 -55.69 -19.15
C SER A 442 -7.16 -54.21 -19.45
N VAL A 443 -7.00 -53.41 -18.40
CA VAL A 443 -6.49 -52.03 -18.50
C VAL A 443 -5.01 -52.03 -18.16
N SER A 444 -4.18 -51.46 -19.04
CA SER A 444 -2.73 -51.38 -18.87
C SER A 444 -2.35 -50.57 -17.63
N GLN A 445 -1.55 -51.16 -16.75
CA GLN A 445 -1.06 -50.47 -15.54
C GLN A 445 0.00 -49.41 -15.91
N ALA A 446 -0.38 -48.14 -15.82
CA ALA A 446 0.60 -47.05 -15.70
C ALA A 446 1.15 -47.01 -14.26
N PRO A 447 2.46 -46.74 -14.05
CA PRO A 447 3.05 -46.79 -12.72
C PRO A 447 2.54 -45.65 -11.83
N THR A 448 2.03 -46.00 -10.65
CA THR A 448 1.48 -45.06 -9.66
C THR A 448 2.59 -44.31 -8.90
N SER A 449 3.03 -43.16 -9.43
CA SER A 449 3.84 -42.20 -8.68
C SER A 449 2.96 -41.34 -7.77
N HIS A 450 2.95 -41.64 -6.46
CA HIS A 450 2.22 -40.85 -5.47
C HIS A 450 2.85 -39.46 -5.27
N ALA A 451 2.38 -38.48 -6.03
CA ALA A 451 2.60 -37.07 -5.79
C ALA A 451 1.29 -36.29 -6.01
N GLN A 452 0.58 -35.95 -4.93
CA GLN A 452 -0.51 -34.98 -5.01
C GLN A 452 0.06 -33.57 -5.17
N ASN A 453 0.44 -33.24 -6.41
CA ASN A 453 0.68 -31.85 -6.82
C ASN A 453 -0.68 -31.18 -7.00
N SER A 454 -0.99 -30.16 -6.19
CA SER A 454 -2.24 -29.40 -6.28
C SER A 454 -2.33 -28.66 -7.62
N ASN A 455 -3.18 -29.16 -8.52
CA ASN A 455 -3.29 -28.66 -9.89
C ASN A 455 -3.99 -27.30 -10.00
N ASP A 456 -4.40 -26.73 -8.86
CA ASP A 456 -5.22 -25.52 -8.72
C ASP A 456 -4.44 -24.27 -8.25
N TYR A 457 -3.14 -24.43 -7.93
CA TYR A 457 -2.23 -23.30 -7.65
C TYR A 457 -2.17 -22.34 -8.85
N SER A 458 -2.33 -21.03 -8.61
CA SER A 458 -2.23 -20.01 -9.65
C SER A 458 -2.15 -18.59 -9.05
N PRO A 459 -1.29 -17.69 -9.58
CA PRO A 459 -1.02 -16.37 -9.02
C PRO A 459 -2.10 -15.31 -9.32
N ILE A 460 -3.38 -15.68 -9.24
CA ILE A 460 -4.53 -14.84 -9.64
C ILE A 460 -4.64 -13.54 -8.83
N PHE A 461 -4.39 -13.59 -7.51
CA PHE A 461 -4.34 -12.40 -6.67
C PHE A 461 -3.08 -11.55 -6.93
N LEU A 462 -1.91 -12.17 -7.14
CA LEU A 462 -0.68 -11.46 -7.50
C LEU A 462 -0.83 -10.70 -8.83
N GLN A 463 -1.41 -11.34 -9.85
CA GLN A 463 -1.72 -10.70 -11.13
C GLN A 463 -2.62 -9.47 -10.94
N TRP A 464 -3.59 -9.54 -10.03
CA TRP A 464 -4.44 -8.38 -9.71
C TRP A 464 -3.66 -7.26 -8.99
N VAL A 465 -2.82 -7.58 -8.01
CA VAL A 465 -1.99 -6.57 -7.34
C VAL A 465 -0.98 -5.94 -8.31
N ASP A 466 -0.43 -6.70 -9.27
CA ASP A 466 0.34 -6.14 -10.39
C ASP A 466 -0.51 -5.14 -11.20
N CYS A 467 -1.74 -5.50 -11.60
CA CYS A 467 -2.66 -4.56 -12.25
C CYS A 467 -2.88 -3.28 -11.42
N VAL A 468 -3.06 -3.37 -10.09
CA VAL A 468 -3.17 -2.18 -9.22
C VAL A 468 -1.86 -1.37 -9.20
N SER A 469 -0.69 -2.03 -9.24
CA SER A 469 0.61 -1.35 -9.37
C SER A 469 0.77 -0.58 -10.71
N GLN A 470 0.20 -1.10 -11.80
CA GLN A 470 0.14 -0.38 -13.07
C GLN A 470 -0.78 0.85 -12.95
N LEU A 471 -1.93 0.73 -12.27
CA LEU A 471 -2.81 1.89 -12.03
C LEU A 471 -2.17 2.96 -11.15
N LEU A 472 -1.39 2.58 -10.12
CA LEU A 472 -0.56 3.51 -9.35
C LEU A 472 0.47 4.23 -10.25
N ARG A 473 1.16 3.50 -11.13
CA ARG A 473 2.11 4.06 -12.11
C ARG A 473 1.45 5.02 -13.10
N MET A 474 0.20 4.76 -13.48
CA MET A 474 -0.56 5.57 -14.45
C MET A 474 -1.23 6.79 -13.81
N TYR A 475 -1.66 6.69 -12.56
CA TYR A 475 -2.35 7.73 -11.80
C TYR A 475 -1.70 7.94 -10.43
N PRO A 476 -0.46 8.48 -10.37
CA PRO A 476 0.32 8.59 -9.13
C PRO A 476 -0.31 9.49 -8.06
N PHE A 477 -1.34 10.27 -8.40
CA PHE A 477 -2.08 11.11 -7.45
C PHE A 477 -3.40 10.49 -6.97
N ALA A 478 -3.89 9.39 -7.56
CA ALA A 478 -5.29 8.96 -7.41
C ALA A 478 -5.56 7.99 -6.24
N PHE A 479 -4.52 7.48 -5.58
CA PHE A 479 -4.61 6.45 -4.55
C PHE A 479 -3.90 6.89 -3.26
N GLU A 480 -4.51 6.63 -2.10
CA GLU A 480 -3.96 6.93 -0.77
C GLU A 480 -2.80 6.00 -0.40
N PHE A 481 -2.79 4.79 -0.96
CA PHE A 481 -1.78 3.77 -0.67
C PHE A 481 -0.63 3.74 -1.68
N SER A 482 0.56 3.41 -1.22
CA SER A 482 1.78 3.35 -2.03
C SER A 482 2.05 1.97 -2.63
N SER A 483 3.04 1.90 -3.53
CA SER A 483 3.59 0.63 -4.05
C SER A 483 4.16 -0.26 -2.92
N ALA A 484 4.68 0.33 -1.84
CA ALA A 484 5.20 -0.42 -0.69
C ALA A 484 4.09 -1.12 0.11
N PHE A 485 2.91 -0.50 0.26
CA PHE A 485 1.75 -1.16 0.86
C PHE A 485 1.30 -2.39 0.07
N LEU A 486 1.36 -2.35 -1.27
CA LEU A 486 1.04 -3.51 -2.11
C LEU A 486 2.03 -4.68 -1.95
N VAL A 487 3.32 -4.38 -1.73
CA VAL A 487 4.34 -5.39 -1.45
C VAL A 487 4.13 -6.02 -0.07
N ASP A 488 3.94 -5.20 0.98
CA ASP A 488 3.67 -5.68 2.34
C ASP A 488 2.37 -6.50 2.44
N LEU A 489 1.35 -6.13 1.66
CA LEU A 489 0.11 -6.89 1.48
C LEU A 489 0.40 -8.29 0.93
N LEU A 490 1.13 -8.39 -0.19
CA LEU A 490 1.45 -9.68 -0.80
C LEU A 490 2.33 -10.56 0.10
N ASP A 491 3.34 -9.99 0.74
CA ASP A 491 4.17 -10.75 1.69
C ASP A 491 3.35 -11.22 2.90
N SER A 492 2.41 -10.40 3.38
CA SER A 492 1.49 -10.79 4.46
C SER A 492 0.54 -11.92 4.03
N VAL A 493 0.00 -11.87 2.82
CA VAL A 493 -0.83 -12.94 2.22
C VAL A 493 -0.03 -14.24 2.08
N LEU A 494 1.14 -14.18 1.46
CA LEU A 494 1.99 -15.36 1.22
C LEU A 494 2.55 -15.95 2.52
N SER A 495 2.78 -15.12 3.55
CA SER A 495 3.32 -15.57 4.83
C SER A 495 2.41 -16.51 5.63
N CYS A 496 1.10 -16.51 5.34
CA CYS A 496 0.07 -17.20 6.14
C CYS A 496 0.13 -16.84 7.65
N ARG A 497 0.55 -15.61 7.99
CA ARG A 497 0.65 -15.08 9.36
C ARG A 497 -0.70 -14.66 9.96
N PHE A 498 -1.68 -14.36 9.12
CA PHE A 498 -2.96 -13.75 9.50
C PHE A 498 -4.14 -14.54 8.93
N GLY A 499 -5.29 -14.49 9.60
CA GLY A 499 -6.46 -15.28 9.24
C GLY A 499 -7.16 -14.87 7.94
N ASN A 500 -7.03 -13.61 7.51
CA ASN A 500 -7.86 -13.01 6.44
C ASN A 500 -7.91 -13.84 5.15
N PHE A 501 -6.76 -14.36 4.70
CA PHE A 501 -6.61 -15.04 3.41
C PHE A 501 -6.58 -16.57 3.52
N LEU A 502 -6.97 -17.14 4.66
CA LEU A 502 -7.08 -18.59 4.84
C LEU A 502 -8.40 -19.13 4.29
N CYS A 503 -8.43 -20.42 3.98
CA CYS A 503 -9.57 -21.15 3.38
C CYS A 503 -10.03 -20.59 2.02
N ASN A 504 -11.06 -21.19 1.41
CA ASN A 504 -11.56 -20.82 0.09
C ASN A 504 -12.86 -19.99 0.10
N SER A 505 -13.55 -19.87 1.25
CA SER A 505 -14.82 -19.14 1.37
C SER A 505 -15.00 -18.45 2.73
N GLU A 506 -15.95 -17.51 2.81
CA GLU A 506 -16.39 -16.90 4.08
C GLU A 506 -16.93 -17.96 5.05
N ARG A 507 -17.70 -18.92 4.52
CA ARG A 507 -18.26 -20.07 5.23
C ARG A 507 -17.17 -20.91 5.89
N GLU A 508 -16.15 -21.32 5.14
CA GLU A 508 -15.04 -22.13 5.68
C GLU A 508 -14.27 -21.39 6.77
N ARG A 509 -13.99 -20.08 6.59
CA ARG A 509 -13.34 -19.28 7.64
C ARG A 509 -14.16 -19.22 8.91
N GLN A 510 -15.49 -19.12 8.83
CA GLN A 510 -16.36 -19.20 10.01
C GLN A 510 -16.34 -20.61 10.62
N GLN A 511 -16.45 -21.67 9.80
CA GLN A 511 -16.43 -23.06 10.28
C GLN A 511 -15.10 -23.46 10.94
N CYS A 512 -13.99 -22.83 10.52
CA CYS A 512 -12.66 -23.03 11.10
C CYS A 512 -12.31 -22.00 12.19
N GLY A 513 -13.27 -21.24 12.73
CA GLY A 513 -13.04 -20.28 13.83
C GLY A 513 -12.00 -19.19 13.52
N VAL A 514 -11.70 -18.93 12.23
CA VAL A 514 -10.60 -18.05 11.80
C VAL A 514 -10.74 -16.61 12.32
N PRO A 515 -11.94 -15.98 12.38
CA PRO A 515 -12.09 -14.63 12.93
C PRO A 515 -11.73 -14.53 14.42
N ASP A 516 -11.82 -15.64 15.16
CA ASP A 516 -11.73 -15.68 16.62
C ASP A 516 -10.36 -16.20 17.08
N ALA A 517 -9.77 -17.14 16.33
CA ALA A 517 -8.47 -17.75 16.62
C ALA A 517 -7.27 -16.99 16.01
N CYS A 518 -7.43 -16.35 14.85
CA CYS A 518 -6.30 -15.79 14.08
C CYS A 518 -6.24 -14.26 14.14
N GLY A 519 -5.01 -13.71 14.10
CA GLY A 519 -4.80 -12.27 13.98
C GLY A 519 -5.29 -11.67 12.65
N CYS A 520 -5.78 -10.42 12.70
CA CYS A 520 -6.23 -9.67 11.54
C CYS A 520 -5.10 -8.79 10.95
N MET A 521 -4.75 -9.04 9.70
CA MET A 521 -3.73 -8.30 8.95
C MET A 521 -4.01 -6.79 8.87
N TRP A 522 -5.27 -6.41 8.75
CA TRP A 522 -5.66 -4.99 8.67
C TRP A 522 -5.43 -4.25 9.99
N ALA A 523 -5.61 -4.92 11.13
CA ALA A 523 -5.28 -4.35 12.43
C ALA A 523 -3.75 -4.23 12.62
N TYR A 524 -2.98 -5.20 12.12
CA TYR A 524 -1.52 -5.10 12.08
C TYR A 524 -1.03 -3.92 11.22
N PHE A 525 -1.57 -3.74 10.01
CA PHE A 525 -1.21 -2.58 9.18
C PHE A 525 -1.67 -1.24 9.77
N ALA A 526 -2.76 -1.21 10.55
CA ALA A 526 -3.15 -0.02 11.30
C ALA A 526 -2.18 0.30 12.47
N ASP A 527 -1.74 -0.70 13.22
CA ASP A 527 -0.73 -0.58 14.31
C ASP A 527 0.61 -0.06 13.77
N LEU A 528 1.07 -0.58 12.62
CA LEU A 528 2.25 -0.07 11.92
C LEU A 528 2.12 1.42 11.56
N ARG A 529 1.04 1.80 10.86
CA ARG A 529 0.80 3.20 10.46
C ARG A 529 0.64 4.13 11.66
N ALA A 530 0.01 3.69 12.75
CA ALA A 530 -0.17 4.50 13.96
C ALA A 530 1.16 4.97 14.57
N SER A 531 2.25 4.23 14.38
CA SER A 531 3.58 4.59 14.89
C SER A 531 4.27 5.75 14.15
N GLN A 532 3.88 6.03 12.90
CA GLN A 532 4.52 7.04 12.01
C GLN A 532 3.54 8.03 11.38
N GLY A 533 2.23 7.87 11.61
CA GLY A 533 1.20 8.72 11.04
C GLY A 533 1.20 8.72 9.51
N SER A 534 0.86 9.86 8.92
CA SER A 534 0.83 10.09 7.47
C SER A 534 2.18 9.89 6.76
N SER A 535 3.30 10.03 7.48
CA SER A 535 4.63 9.85 6.90
C SER A 535 5.00 8.35 6.70
N HIS A 536 4.22 7.41 7.27
CA HIS A 536 4.44 5.96 7.10
C HIS A 536 4.49 5.55 5.62
N VAL A 537 5.40 4.64 5.28
CA VAL A 537 5.68 4.21 3.89
C VAL A 537 4.48 3.66 3.13
N HIS A 538 3.42 3.25 3.83
CA HIS A 538 2.14 2.80 3.22
C HIS A 538 1.33 3.92 2.58
N TYR A 539 1.43 5.15 3.06
CA TYR A 539 0.73 6.29 2.46
C TYR A 539 1.47 6.75 1.21
N ASN A 540 0.75 7.03 0.13
CA ASN A 540 1.27 7.71 -1.04
C ASN A 540 1.38 9.21 -0.75
N TYR A 541 2.60 9.76 -0.77
CA TYR A 541 2.84 11.18 -0.48
C TYR A 541 2.24 12.11 -1.56
N PHE A 542 1.96 11.61 -2.76
CA PHE A 542 1.35 12.37 -3.85
C PHE A 542 -0.17 12.23 -3.92
N TYR A 543 -0.82 11.58 -2.96
CA TYR A 543 -2.28 11.41 -2.98
C TYR A 543 -3.01 12.76 -2.93
N ASP A 544 -3.82 13.02 -3.96
CA ASP A 544 -4.68 14.19 -4.09
C ASP A 544 -6.12 13.71 -4.37
N PRO A 545 -7.00 13.70 -3.36
CA PRO A 545 -8.38 13.24 -3.52
C PRO A 545 -9.22 14.17 -4.40
N LEU A 546 -8.83 15.45 -4.55
CA LEU A 546 -9.59 16.44 -5.32
C LEU A 546 -9.26 16.38 -6.82
N LYS A 547 -8.03 15.98 -7.15
CA LYS A 547 -7.57 15.82 -8.54
C LYS A 547 -8.14 14.58 -9.26
N HIS A 548 -8.64 13.61 -8.49
CA HIS A 548 -9.18 12.34 -8.98
C HIS A 548 -10.40 11.89 -8.17
N ASP A 549 -11.39 12.78 -8.05
CA ASP A 549 -12.68 12.55 -7.40
C ASP A 549 -13.68 11.78 -8.29
N GLY A 550 -13.51 11.81 -9.62
CA GLY A 550 -14.31 11.05 -10.59
C GLY A 550 -13.70 9.70 -11.04
N PRO A 551 -14.35 9.02 -12.01
CA PRO A 551 -13.85 7.78 -12.59
C PRO A 551 -12.51 7.94 -13.35
N LEU A 552 -11.60 6.99 -13.13
CA LEU A 552 -10.35 6.84 -13.89
C LEU A 552 -10.61 6.01 -15.15
N LEU A 553 -10.39 6.61 -16.32
CA LEU A 553 -10.58 5.94 -17.62
C LEU A 553 -9.24 5.85 -18.39
N PRO A 554 -8.53 4.71 -18.30
CA PRO A 554 -7.28 4.48 -19.01
C PRO A 554 -7.39 4.63 -20.55
N PRO A 555 -6.60 5.51 -21.19
CA PRO A 555 -6.47 5.50 -22.64
C PRO A 555 -5.70 4.26 -23.09
N ALA A 556 -6.08 3.68 -24.23
CA ALA A 556 -5.59 2.36 -24.67
C ALA A 556 -4.05 2.23 -24.74
N ALA A 557 -3.35 3.31 -25.11
CA ALA A 557 -1.89 3.33 -25.16
C ALA A 557 -1.22 3.25 -23.77
N ALA A 558 -1.86 3.76 -22.72
CA ALA A 558 -1.33 3.73 -21.36
C ALA A 558 -1.54 2.37 -20.66
N LEU A 559 -2.43 1.52 -21.19
CA LEU A 559 -2.67 0.16 -20.70
C LEU A 559 -1.51 -0.82 -20.96
N ALA A 560 -0.46 -0.41 -21.69
CA ALA A 560 0.77 -1.20 -21.83
C ALA A 560 1.48 -1.32 -20.45
N PRO A 561 1.60 -2.53 -19.89
CA PRO A 561 2.19 -2.71 -18.56
C PRO A 561 3.70 -2.91 -18.65
N THR A 562 4.40 -2.47 -17.61
CA THR A 562 5.82 -2.73 -17.40
C THR A 562 5.98 -3.80 -16.32
N LEU A 563 7.13 -4.48 -16.23
CA LEU A 563 7.43 -5.25 -15.01
C LEU A 563 7.33 -4.35 -13.78
N TRP A 564 6.59 -4.78 -12.75
CA TRP A 564 6.50 -4.09 -11.46
C TRP A 564 7.78 -4.35 -10.64
N PRO A 565 8.72 -3.39 -10.51
CA PRO A 565 10.07 -3.66 -10.01
C PRO A 565 10.08 -3.99 -8.52
N GLN A 566 9.23 -3.31 -7.74
CA GLN A 566 9.18 -3.44 -6.27
C GLN A 566 8.76 -4.84 -5.80
N PHE A 567 8.13 -5.66 -6.66
CA PHE A 567 7.81 -7.06 -6.34
C PHE A 567 8.61 -8.08 -7.16
N HIS A 568 8.74 -7.90 -8.47
CA HIS A 568 9.38 -8.89 -9.34
C HIS A 568 10.91 -8.85 -9.29
N LEU A 569 11.49 -7.66 -9.08
CA LEU A 569 12.94 -7.45 -9.19
C LEU A 569 13.64 -7.25 -7.83
N ARG A 570 12.89 -7.05 -6.74
CA ARG A 570 13.42 -6.75 -5.38
C ARG A 570 14.55 -7.66 -4.86
N TRP A 571 14.63 -8.91 -5.30
CA TRP A 571 15.71 -9.83 -4.94
C TRP A 571 16.79 -9.98 -6.03
N ALA A 572 16.40 -9.82 -7.30
CA ALA A 572 17.26 -10.00 -8.47
C ALA A 572 18.01 -8.72 -8.87
N CYS A 573 17.53 -7.55 -8.44
CA CYS A 573 18.15 -6.23 -8.58
C CYS A 573 17.53 -5.26 -7.55
N PRO A 574 18.10 -5.18 -6.33
CA PRO A 574 17.59 -4.29 -5.29
C PRO A 574 17.65 -2.80 -5.62
N LEU A 575 18.49 -2.37 -6.56
CA LEU A 575 18.66 -0.97 -6.93
C LEU A 575 17.44 -0.44 -7.70
N GLU A 576 17.00 -1.16 -8.73
CA GLU A 576 15.82 -0.81 -9.54
C GLU A 576 14.50 -1.01 -8.78
N ALA A 577 14.48 -1.89 -7.77
CA ALA A 577 13.36 -1.97 -6.82
C ALA A 577 13.26 -0.73 -5.92
N GLN A 578 14.35 0.03 -5.71
CA GLN A 578 14.38 1.26 -4.92
C GLN A 578 14.04 2.53 -5.73
N VAL A 579 13.50 2.41 -6.95
CA VAL A 579 13.09 3.55 -7.81
C VAL A 579 12.01 4.47 -7.18
N GLY A 580 11.42 4.07 -6.04
CA GLY A 580 10.70 4.99 -5.14
C GLY A 580 11.58 6.05 -4.43
N GLY A 581 12.85 6.22 -4.83
CA GLY A 581 13.81 7.13 -4.21
C GLY A 581 13.35 8.58 -4.08
N VAL A 582 12.52 9.07 -5.01
CA VAL A 582 11.92 10.42 -4.93
C VAL A 582 10.93 10.51 -3.77
N GLU A 583 10.02 9.54 -3.60
CA GLU A 583 9.14 9.48 -2.43
C GLU A 583 9.94 9.35 -1.13
N ALA A 584 11.00 8.53 -1.12
CA ALA A 584 11.84 8.33 0.05
C ALA A 584 12.56 9.63 0.45
N GLN A 585 13.05 10.41 -0.52
CA GLN A 585 13.65 11.73 -0.31
C GLN A 585 12.61 12.74 0.21
N PHE A 586 11.40 12.78 -0.35
CA PHE A 586 10.33 13.63 0.16
C PHE A 586 9.94 13.28 1.60
N ARG A 587 9.80 11.99 1.94
CA ARG A 587 9.55 11.54 3.33
C ARG A 587 10.66 11.93 4.30
N GLN A 588 11.94 11.78 3.90
CA GLN A 588 13.08 12.21 4.71
C GLN A 588 13.08 13.73 4.94
N MET A 589 12.68 14.51 3.91
CA MET A 589 12.57 15.96 4.01
C MET A 589 11.37 16.40 4.87
N ASP A 590 10.22 15.72 4.77
CA ASP A 590 9.02 15.94 5.60
C ASP A 590 9.29 15.66 7.08
N VAL A 591 9.89 14.51 7.41
CA VAL A 591 10.31 14.18 8.78
C VAL A 591 11.23 15.27 9.35
N LYS A 592 12.27 15.64 8.60
CA LYS A 592 13.21 16.69 9.01
C LYS A 592 12.54 18.07 9.15
N PHE A 593 11.56 18.40 8.31
CA PHE A 593 10.78 19.63 8.42
C PHE A 593 9.89 19.62 9.68
N SER A 594 9.24 18.48 9.97
CA SER A 594 8.45 18.28 11.20
C SER A 594 9.30 18.40 12.47
N GLU A 595 10.54 17.90 12.44
CA GLU A 595 11.52 18.07 13.53
C GLU A 595 11.90 19.54 13.71
N LEU A 596 12.34 20.21 12.64
CA LEU A 596 12.70 21.63 12.67
C LEU A 596 11.55 22.54 13.11
N GLN A 597 10.31 22.23 12.74
CA GLN A 597 9.12 22.98 13.19
C GLN A 597 8.87 22.79 14.70
N LYS A 598 9.07 21.60 15.27
CA LYS A 598 8.98 21.36 16.73
C LYS A 598 10.10 22.07 17.49
N GLU A 599 11.31 22.09 16.94
CA GLU A 599 12.45 22.84 17.49
C GLU A 599 12.17 24.34 17.50
N LYS A 600 11.66 24.89 16.38
CA LYS A 600 11.20 26.29 16.27
C LYS A 600 10.12 26.61 17.31
N GLU A 601 9.08 25.80 17.44
CA GLU A 601 8.02 26.00 18.44
C GLU A 601 8.51 25.91 19.89
N MET A 602 9.59 25.17 20.15
CA MET A 602 10.27 25.16 21.46
C MET A 602 11.11 26.42 21.66
N ALA A 603 11.82 26.88 20.62
CA ALA A 603 12.63 28.10 20.65
C ALA A 603 11.77 29.35 20.83
N GLU A 604 10.63 29.45 20.13
CA GLU A 604 9.68 30.56 20.25
C GLU A 604 9.03 30.64 21.64
N ARG A 605 8.78 29.49 22.30
CA ARG A 605 8.32 29.47 23.71
C ARG A 605 9.40 29.98 24.66
N LYS A 606 10.63 29.46 24.56
CA LYS A 606 11.78 29.93 25.34
C LYS A 606 12.07 31.42 25.13
N ALA A 607 11.92 31.91 23.90
CA ALA A 607 12.08 33.34 23.59
C ALA A 607 11.00 34.20 24.27
N LYS A 608 9.74 33.74 24.31
CA LYS A 608 8.65 34.41 25.04
C LYS A 608 8.88 34.40 26.56
N GLU A 609 9.31 33.26 27.12
CA GLU A 609 9.70 33.14 28.53
C GLU A 609 10.82 34.14 28.88
N ILE A 610 11.90 34.17 28.10
CA ILE A 610 13.01 35.12 28.27
C ILE A 610 12.55 36.58 28.14
N ALA A 611 11.65 36.90 27.19
CA ALA A 611 11.09 38.24 27.05
C ALA A 611 10.32 38.66 28.31
N THR A 612 9.43 37.83 28.84
CA THR A 612 8.67 38.14 30.08
C THR A 612 9.58 38.29 31.30
N LEU A 613 10.66 37.51 31.41
CA LEU A 613 11.67 37.68 32.46
C LEU A 613 12.44 39.00 32.31
N MET A 614 12.79 39.39 31.08
CA MET A 614 13.48 40.65 30.80
C MET A 614 12.58 41.87 31.07
N GLU A 615 11.28 41.77 30.81
CA GLU A 615 10.29 42.79 31.18
C GLU A 615 10.19 42.95 32.71
N SER A 616 10.09 41.85 33.46
CA SER A 616 10.09 41.88 34.95
C SER A 616 11.36 42.53 35.49
N LEU A 617 12.53 42.07 35.04
CA LEU A 617 13.82 42.60 35.48
C LEU A 617 13.99 44.09 35.12
N THR A 618 13.42 44.53 33.99
CA THR A 618 13.42 45.95 33.61
C THR A 618 12.52 46.79 34.53
N ALA A 619 11.37 46.26 34.94
CA ALA A 619 10.50 46.92 35.92
C ALA A 619 11.15 47.00 37.32
N GLU A 620 11.81 45.93 37.76
CA GLU A 620 12.60 45.90 39.00
C GLU A 620 13.74 46.93 38.97
N LEU A 621 14.50 47.00 37.86
CA LEU A 621 15.56 47.99 37.66
C LEU A 621 15.02 49.43 37.69
N GLN A 622 13.84 49.69 37.13
CA GLN A 622 13.19 51.00 37.20
C GLN A 622 12.75 51.36 38.63
N ASN A 623 12.22 50.41 39.39
CA ASN A 623 11.84 50.61 40.78
C ASN A 623 13.05 50.95 41.67
N GLU A 624 14.16 50.20 41.54
CA GLU A 624 15.38 50.50 42.29
C GLU A 624 16.06 51.81 41.82
N LYS A 625 15.96 52.19 40.54
CA LYS A 625 16.35 53.54 40.09
C LYS A 625 15.54 54.65 40.75
N GLN A 626 14.22 54.48 40.86
CA GLN A 626 13.37 55.45 41.58
C GLN A 626 13.72 55.52 43.07
N ARG A 627 14.00 54.38 43.69
CA ARG A 627 14.42 54.29 45.09
C ARG A 627 15.74 55.03 45.33
N ALA A 628 16.78 54.72 44.56
CA ALA A 628 18.07 55.39 44.64
C ALA A 628 17.96 56.91 44.42
N SER A 629 17.06 57.36 43.53
CA SER A 629 16.77 58.80 43.37
C SER A 629 16.18 59.41 44.65
N ARG A 630 15.18 58.76 45.28
CA ARG A 630 14.55 59.24 46.52
C ARG A 630 15.51 59.27 47.71
N GLU A 631 16.40 58.28 47.80
CA GLU A 631 17.46 58.20 48.81
C GLU A 631 18.52 59.30 48.59
N SER A 632 18.93 59.54 47.33
CA SER A 632 19.80 60.67 46.96
C SER A 632 19.16 62.03 47.29
N ASP A 633 17.89 62.24 46.97
CA ASP A 633 17.15 63.47 47.34
C ASP A 633 16.93 63.62 48.85
N ALA A 634 16.96 62.54 49.62
CA ALA A 634 16.98 62.60 51.09
C ALA A 634 18.35 63.02 51.62
N ILE A 635 19.44 62.42 51.11
CA ILE A 635 20.83 62.79 51.45
C ILE A 635 21.10 64.26 51.09
N LYS A 636 20.69 64.70 49.91
CA LYS A 636 20.81 66.08 49.43
C LYS A 636 20.14 67.09 50.37
N ARG A 637 18.94 66.78 50.87
CA ARG A 637 18.24 67.60 51.87
C ARG A 637 18.94 67.59 53.23
N ALA A 638 19.47 66.44 53.66
CA ALA A 638 20.24 66.34 54.91
C ALA A 638 21.53 67.18 54.84
N VAL A 639 22.31 67.07 53.76
CA VAL A 639 23.54 67.86 53.53
C VAL A 639 23.23 69.37 53.49
N GLN A 640 22.16 69.79 52.82
CA GLN A 640 21.71 71.18 52.82
C GLN A 640 21.31 71.67 54.23
N SER A 641 20.70 70.82 55.06
CA SER A 641 20.34 71.18 56.44
C SER A 641 21.54 71.38 57.38
N LEU A 642 22.71 70.83 57.03
CA LEU A 642 23.98 71.03 57.74
C LEU A 642 24.72 72.31 57.31
N GLY A 643 24.12 73.14 56.44
CA GLY A 643 24.70 74.39 55.94
C GLY A 643 25.66 74.22 54.75
N CYS A 644 25.93 72.99 54.32
CA CYS A 644 26.82 72.70 53.20
C CYS A 644 26.12 72.95 51.85
N LYS A 645 26.59 73.94 51.09
CA LYS A 645 26.32 74.00 49.65
C LYS A 645 27.13 72.92 48.95
N VAL A 646 26.47 72.04 48.20
CA VAL A 646 27.13 71.08 47.31
C VAL A 646 26.49 71.15 45.92
N HIS A 647 27.32 71.37 44.91
CA HIS A 647 26.92 71.32 43.51
C HIS A 647 27.25 69.93 42.94
N PHE A 648 26.22 69.11 42.75
CA PHE A 648 26.33 67.86 42.01
C PHE A 648 26.14 68.14 40.52
N SER A 649 27.11 67.74 39.70
CA SER A 649 26.95 67.71 38.25
C SER A 649 25.94 66.62 37.86
N ASN A 650 25.22 66.79 36.75
CA ASN A 650 24.34 65.74 36.23
C ASN A 650 25.11 64.69 35.41
N SER A 651 26.43 64.57 35.63
CA SER A 651 27.39 63.93 34.73
C SER A 651 28.53 63.24 35.49
N GLY A 652 28.18 62.34 36.42
CA GLY A 652 29.08 61.33 37.01
C GLY A 652 30.08 61.85 38.06
N ASP A 653 30.81 62.91 37.75
CA ASP A 653 31.98 63.35 38.50
C ASP A 653 31.68 64.48 39.49
N CYS A 654 32.23 64.36 40.69
CA CYS A 654 32.19 65.37 41.74
C CYS A 654 33.57 66.03 41.89
N ALA A 655 33.65 67.32 41.53
CA ALA A 655 34.80 68.19 41.78
C ALA A 655 34.33 69.48 42.47
N VAL A 656 35.21 70.13 43.24
CA VAL A 656 34.86 71.25 44.12
C VAL A 656 35.83 72.43 43.91
N ASP A 657 35.31 73.50 43.31
CA ASP A 657 35.88 74.87 43.18
C ASP A 657 37.28 74.95 42.49
N ILE A 658 37.85 76.09 42.08
CA ILE A 658 37.65 77.54 42.36
C ILE A 658 37.66 78.34 41.03
N GLU A 659 37.12 79.56 41.01
CA GLU A 659 37.05 80.46 39.84
C GLU A 659 38.41 80.93 39.28
N SER A 660 38.52 81.00 37.94
CA SER A 660 39.36 82.02 37.27
C SER A 660 38.91 82.33 35.83
N SER A 661 38.27 83.50 35.64
CA SER A 661 38.31 84.39 34.47
C SER A 661 38.20 83.87 32.99
N GLN A 662 37.19 84.44 32.31
CA GLN A 662 37.26 85.14 30.99
C GLN A 662 36.90 84.48 29.64
N PHE A 663 35.98 85.17 28.91
CA PHE A 663 35.60 85.18 27.47
C PHE A 663 35.30 83.85 26.71
N ALA A 664 34.30 83.73 25.81
CA ALA A 664 33.08 84.52 25.52
C ALA A 664 32.11 83.79 24.53
N SER A 665 30.84 84.25 24.49
CA SER A 665 29.82 84.30 23.40
C SER A 665 29.89 83.44 22.10
N SER A 666 28.81 83.09 21.37
CA SER A 666 27.40 83.51 21.40
C SER A 666 26.43 82.54 20.67
N GLN A 667 25.12 82.71 20.94
CA GLN A 667 23.89 82.57 20.09
C GLN A 667 23.94 81.77 18.74
N LYS A 668 23.08 80.79 18.42
CA LYS A 668 21.58 80.64 18.37
C LYS A 668 20.91 80.96 17.00
N LEU A 669 20.43 79.90 16.30
CA LEU A 669 19.15 79.79 15.51
C LEU A 669 18.90 80.75 14.30
N PRO A 670 17.80 80.62 13.49
CA PRO A 670 17.21 79.45 12.81
C PRO A 670 16.81 79.76 11.30
N TYR A 671 15.61 79.34 10.85
CA TYR A 671 14.83 79.61 9.59
C TYR A 671 14.87 78.55 8.45
N TYR A 672 13.91 78.47 7.49
CA TYR A 672 12.41 78.35 7.49
C TYR A 672 11.88 78.21 6.02
N LEU A 673 10.56 78.02 5.81
CA LEU A 673 9.75 78.06 4.54
C LEU A 673 9.89 76.82 3.59
N LYS A 674 8.84 76.18 3.05
CA LYS A 674 7.69 76.51 2.12
C LYS A 674 8.03 76.30 0.62
N ARG A 675 7.11 75.95 -0.32
CA ARG A 675 5.80 75.22 -0.36
C ARG A 675 5.22 75.23 -1.80
N GLU A 676 4.84 74.07 -2.38
CA GLU A 676 3.97 73.89 -3.60
C GLU A 676 4.45 74.56 -4.93
N ALA A 677 4.03 74.24 -6.17
CA ALA A 677 3.49 73.07 -6.89
C ALA A 677 3.72 73.37 -8.43
N ASP A 678 3.26 72.68 -9.49
CA ASP A 678 2.42 71.50 -9.79
C ASP A 678 2.77 70.99 -11.24
N GLY A 679 2.19 69.89 -11.75
CA GLY A 679 2.26 69.54 -13.20
C GLY A 679 1.81 68.12 -13.60
N THR A 680 0.87 68.01 -14.55
CA THR A 680 0.22 66.75 -14.99
C THR A 680 0.56 66.27 -16.42
N MET A 681 0.47 64.96 -16.65
CA MET A 681 -0.03 64.32 -17.89
C MET A 681 -0.30 62.82 -17.64
N GLN A 682 -1.12 62.17 -18.47
CA GLN A 682 -1.70 60.83 -18.22
C GLN A 682 -1.21 59.74 -19.19
N ARG A 683 -1.24 58.47 -18.75
CA ARG A 683 -2.02 57.43 -19.45
C ARG A 683 -2.34 56.22 -18.58
N ASP A 684 -3.35 55.47 -19.00
CA ASP A 684 -3.98 54.34 -18.30
C ASP A 684 -3.16 53.05 -18.42
N GLU A 685 -3.30 52.17 -17.41
CA GLU A 685 -3.83 50.82 -17.66
C GLU A 685 -4.49 50.26 -16.39
N LYS A 686 -5.29 49.19 -16.53
CA LYS A 686 -6.35 48.87 -15.56
C LYS A 686 -6.32 47.43 -15.04
N SER A 687 -6.01 47.31 -13.75
CA SER A 687 -6.34 46.20 -12.84
C SER A 687 -6.03 44.77 -13.31
N ASP A 688 -5.01 44.17 -12.69
CA ASP A 688 -5.01 42.73 -12.42
C ASP A 688 -4.63 42.48 -10.95
N LEU A 689 -5.24 41.47 -10.31
CA LEU A 689 -5.17 41.26 -8.86
C LEU A 689 -4.18 40.15 -8.50
N SER A 690 -3.09 40.49 -7.81
CA SER A 690 -2.22 39.50 -7.17
C SER A 690 -1.79 39.93 -5.76
N PHE A 691 -1.82 38.99 -4.81
CA PHE A 691 -1.31 39.19 -3.45
C PHE A 691 0.20 38.96 -3.43
N GLN A 692 0.96 39.93 -2.91
CA GLN A 692 2.37 39.73 -2.53
C GLN A 692 2.63 40.22 -1.11
N SER A 693 3.36 39.41 -0.35
CA SER A 693 3.79 39.73 1.02
C SER A 693 5.01 40.66 0.97
N GLN A 694 4.91 41.84 1.58
CA GLN A 694 6.02 42.78 1.68
C GLN A 694 7.08 42.30 2.68
N LEU A 695 8.35 42.31 2.25
CA LEU A 695 9.52 42.14 3.12
C LEU A 695 10.13 43.53 3.38
N TRP A 696 10.22 43.94 4.65
CA TRP A 696 10.78 45.24 5.01
C TRP A 696 12.31 45.22 4.99
N GLN A 697 12.90 46.32 4.49
CA GLN A 697 14.34 46.54 4.38
C GLN A 697 14.66 47.94 4.94
N MET A 698 15.72 48.07 5.74
CA MET A 698 16.22 49.37 6.21
C MET A 698 17.75 49.45 6.13
N THR A 699 18.24 50.69 6.08
CA THR A 699 19.54 51.07 5.51
C THR A 699 20.61 51.38 6.57
N MET A 700 21.89 51.31 6.18
CA MET A 700 23.07 51.59 7.01
C MET A 700 23.92 52.72 6.41
N LEU A 701 24.46 53.63 7.24
CA LEU A 701 25.50 54.65 6.94
C LEU A 701 26.18 55.10 8.28
N PRO A 702 27.36 55.76 8.31
CA PRO A 702 28.53 55.15 8.99
C PRO A 702 29.45 56.07 9.86
N SER A 703 30.44 55.46 10.54
CA SER A 703 31.86 55.92 10.79
C SER A 703 32.15 57.27 11.51
N THR A 704 33.21 57.53 12.31
CA THR A 704 34.39 56.77 12.84
C THR A 704 35.15 57.60 13.92
N GLN A 705 36.14 56.98 14.61
CA GLN A 705 37.35 57.57 15.27
C GLN A 705 37.24 58.42 16.56
N LEU A 706 37.95 57.96 17.62
CA LEU A 706 39.17 58.60 18.18
C LEU A 706 39.92 57.60 19.12
N ALA A 707 41.10 57.93 19.67
CA ALA A 707 42.00 56.95 20.30
C ALA A 707 42.90 57.51 21.46
N SER A 708 43.42 56.60 22.31
CA SER A 708 44.60 56.73 23.23
C SER A 708 44.53 57.80 24.35
N ASP A 709 45.12 57.67 25.56
CA ASP A 709 46.33 56.90 25.94
C ASP A 709 46.51 56.67 27.49
N VAL A 710 47.54 55.88 27.88
CA VAL A 710 48.31 55.87 29.18
C VAL A 710 47.63 55.57 30.55
N MET A 711 47.97 54.39 31.13
CA MET A 711 48.52 54.05 32.49
C MET A 711 48.17 54.84 33.80
N LEU A 712 48.28 54.31 35.05
CA LEU A 712 48.97 53.13 35.62
C LEU A 712 48.42 52.67 37.01
N ASP A 713 48.77 51.43 37.38
CA ASP A 713 49.04 50.85 38.73
C ASP A 713 47.92 50.31 39.67
N ARG A 714 48.07 49.00 39.95
CA ARG A 714 47.81 48.15 41.16
C ARG A 714 46.63 48.46 42.12
N GLY A 715 45.80 47.47 42.51
CA GLY A 715 45.71 46.09 42.00
C GLY A 715 44.96 45.07 42.89
N ALA A 716 44.58 43.95 42.24
CA ALA A 716 44.29 42.62 42.79
C ALA A 716 43.09 42.40 43.74
N ALA A 717 41.93 42.10 43.14
CA ALA A 717 41.13 40.92 43.51
C ALA A 717 40.35 40.38 42.30
N VAL A 718 40.05 39.07 42.28
CA VAL A 718 39.19 38.34 41.32
C VAL A 718 39.69 38.24 39.86
N ALA A 719 40.29 37.08 39.57
CA ALA A 719 40.17 36.33 38.30
C ALA A 719 39.78 34.89 38.68
N HIS A 720 39.13 34.05 37.87
CA HIS A 720 39.33 33.87 36.43
C HIS A 720 38.05 33.37 35.72
N ARG A 721 37.41 34.22 34.90
CA ARG A 721 36.48 33.84 33.82
C ARG A 721 36.65 34.85 32.67
N CYS A 722 36.14 34.50 31.49
CA CYS A 722 36.22 35.29 30.25
C CYS A 722 37.63 35.45 29.64
N ALA A 723 38.10 34.39 28.99
CA ALA A 723 39.04 34.49 27.88
C ALA A 723 38.34 34.00 26.60
N GLN A 724 37.75 34.93 25.85
CA GLN A 724 37.16 34.70 24.52
C GLN A 724 37.03 36.03 23.77
N VAL A 725 36.74 35.95 22.46
CA VAL A 725 36.69 37.07 21.48
C VAL A 725 38.06 37.53 20.98
N ALA A 726 38.63 36.70 20.11
CA ALA A 726 39.44 37.11 18.96
C ALA A 726 38.99 36.28 17.74
N SER A 727 39.21 36.81 16.52
CA SER A 727 38.87 36.19 15.22
C SER A 727 37.43 35.66 15.05
N PHE A 728 36.46 36.54 14.74
CA PHE A 728 35.22 36.13 14.06
C PHE A 728 34.59 37.24 13.20
N GLN A 729 35.18 37.54 12.03
CA GLN A 729 34.49 38.16 10.89
C GLN A 729 35.34 38.05 9.61
N ALA A 730 34.67 38.24 8.45
CA ALA A 730 35.16 37.96 7.09
C ALA A 730 35.32 36.44 6.78
N THR A 731 34.80 35.89 5.67
CA THR A 731 34.12 36.49 4.51
C THR A 731 32.98 35.61 3.98
N THR A 732 31.84 36.21 3.65
CA THR A 732 30.74 35.55 2.90
C THR A 732 30.64 36.18 1.50
N ARG A 733 30.80 35.37 0.43
CA ARG A 733 30.25 35.58 -0.93
C ARG A 733 30.85 34.60 -1.95
N HIS A 734 30.10 33.57 -2.33
CA HIS A 734 29.48 33.44 -3.67
C HIS A 734 28.85 32.05 -3.83
N LEU A 735 27.63 32.03 -4.35
CA LEU A 735 26.98 30.83 -4.85
C LEU A 735 26.37 31.23 -6.20
N SER A 736 26.97 30.73 -7.28
CA SER A 736 26.53 30.97 -8.66
C SER A 736 26.33 29.62 -9.33
N PHE A 737 25.19 29.43 -10.00
CA PHE A 737 24.95 28.25 -10.82
C PHE A 737 25.94 28.20 -11.98
N TYR A 738 26.42 26.99 -12.30
CA TYR A 738 26.67 26.62 -13.69
C TYR A 738 26.28 25.16 -13.92
N ILE A 739 25.53 24.91 -14.99
CA ILE A 739 25.23 23.57 -15.48
C ILE A 739 26.33 23.19 -16.46
N ALA A 740 26.96 22.04 -16.25
CA ALA A 740 27.83 21.39 -17.23
C ALA A 740 27.46 19.91 -17.29
N TYR A 741 27.05 19.44 -18.46
CA TYR A 741 27.07 18.02 -18.79
C TYR A 741 28.52 17.62 -19.03
N GLU A 742 28.97 16.50 -18.47
CA GLU A 742 30.11 15.79 -19.02
C GLU A 742 29.89 14.28 -18.94
N ILE A 743 30.22 13.59 -20.03
CA ILE A 743 29.95 12.17 -20.25
C ILE A 743 31.31 11.43 -20.23
N PRO A 744 31.53 10.49 -19.30
CA PRO A 744 32.59 9.51 -19.44
C PRO A 744 32.18 8.49 -20.53
N TYR A 745 33.07 8.26 -21.50
CA TYR A 745 32.96 7.21 -22.51
C TYR A 745 33.28 5.81 -21.94
#